data_AF-A0A4Y3RLS1-F1
#
_entry.id   AF-A0A4Y3RLS1-F1
#
_cell.length_a   1.000
_cell.length_b   1.000
_cell.length_c   1.000
_cell.angle_alpha   90.00
_cell.angle_beta   90.00
_cell.angle_gamma   90.00
#
_symmetry.space_group_name_H-M   'P 1'
#
loop_
_entity.id
_entity.type
_entity.pdbx_description
1 polymer ?
#
loop_
_entity_poly.entity_id
_entity_poly.type
_entity_poly.pdbx_seq_one_letter_code
_entity_poly.pdbx_strand_id
1 'polypeptide(L)'
;MTVPDTARVAEVVVTGNGKAEYGSGYRIAHRLVLTVDHLFGEDPNPGTCTVRLGGGDTALPATPVWRGKNGRDLALLRLDEAPADTVQPVSFGVLPEGAGSVPFIGIGFPAFATRDEEPGVTGLRRRDSRQAEGFVLLGSNLKSRLLDLQYTTTAPRPPGGGDGDPWRGMSGAAFLTPTGGLLIGVQAHRLPAAGISGAEAEPIADALDDPDLCRQLALGGVRYEPRPVPLGDEPPEPEPLLRAVIPQHELVSGFGDFKKNLTSEQLSFVSPGPDHPAEPANLFVRLVSSGDRGVLLVGAAGTGKTRAGIEVGRIALEAGWRVLHVLPGEDGSVTEVIAEQVYAEPTPALVVVDYLNESQLDLPALRHRLIPEARRRDIQVAILASVRPGWLRKANRGQLHDLFDEVELRQDDDFQKEVADNALHALAPVATERYTIGRMREICGHRPIVALLVAREVERRVTSGLSLPDLTGLREGGEIPRWLRSRLGEDDLGLPGREHAFVPVRASHSLVAAAAATAACPQAREDVTAAARAALTALGEAMALAAQQGTGVPAAAQSAVPRAEDVVATLLSLGWLETEPDGTLTVAHDLVTDQLVESVLLPERDEAPDTDGAHALLAGCLVSPRAVGRAALNLGRVVNDLALADRSGPVSAVLNAWFTQHAADLGALLRIDPGVGGYALGAVCSGAPWSVSAVQCWSQVVSPWLADHGSRVAARHLLYRGLHHLPEEGARLLLPTVWSWLARHRELGQASFVLAPVLHRPELLADETAQAVSAALVWLALHASAQEAQFVLNPLLSRTDLAPEGAEKAVSAALTWLERHTATQEAGFVLEPLLSRTDLDADSAATAIAASLTWLGRHVKGQEARFVLHPLLSRTDLDADSAATTVEATLVWLDHHAATQEARFVLNRLQSRTDLDPVASEKAVTSALRWLEKHTHTHDADFVLKLLLSRTDLDPDTAEKAVASARTWLASHHTNEDADFVLGSLLKQLPRGETPPEIREMVDTWVGLHTPEQDFTFLSKWVLRQRLMSPTIYRALLHWARTNTDNEDLVPRMAGTGFHVWPYVRTWEGARDWLRTVELCLDHAERHGPPSNVNGVLDALISTLAQQFRTGIGAAWADDCLRRWIALPFSMDPTVFRHNDGIVSRCHALLLSGGFDRAERARITARLRTWVASWPAHERNTAALAYIDAHMLPPRPGPPPPHPAPAPRPGPPPPRPALPALPPLPPPRSEEGGRTGSGGEEKGREEEGREGKTAAA
;
A
#
# COMPACT_ATOMS: atom_id res chain seq x y z
N MET A 1 -19.63 23.49 10.64
CA MET A 1 -20.59 24.46 11.24
C MET A 1 -21.89 24.42 10.43
N THR A 2 -23.04 24.27 11.09
CA THR A 2 -24.35 24.41 10.42
C THR A 2 -24.65 25.91 10.26
N VAL A 3 -24.65 26.42 9.03
CA VAL A 3 -25.04 27.81 8.73
C VAL A 3 -26.57 27.94 8.90
N PRO A 4 -27.10 29.01 9.53
CA PRO A 4 -28.54 29.26 9.55
C PRO A 4 -29.08 29.33 8.14
N ASP A 5 -30.10 28.51 7.84
CA ASP A 5 -30.76 28.52 6.55
C ASP A 5 -31.35 29.91 6.28
N THR A 6 -30.73 30.64 5.34
CA THR A 6 -31.03 32.04 5.04
C THR A 6 -32.44 32.21 4.47
N ALA A 7 -33.02 31.15 3.88
CA ALA A 7 -34.41 31.16 3.40
C ALA A 7 -35.45 31.16 4.54
N ARG A 8 -35.02 30.97 5.80
CA ARG A 8 -35.91 31.04 6.98
C ARG A 8 -35.89 32.37 7.69
N VAL A 9 -34.87 33.18 7.43
CA VAL A 9 -34.73 34.49 8.06
C VAL A 9 -35.87 35.37 7.57
N ALA A 10 -36.51 36.10 8.48
CA ALA A 10 -37.73 36.83 8.18
C ALA A 10 -37.64 38.30 8.59
N GLU A 11 -37.99 39.22 7.68
CA GLU A 11 -38.22 40.62 8.02
C GLU A 11 -39.69 40.75 8.45
N VAL A 12 -39.94 41.19 9.68
CA VAL A 12 -41.29 41.35 10.25
C VAL A 12 -41.61 42.83 10.34
N VAL A 13 -42.71 43.23 9.70
CA VAL A 13 -43.19 44.62 9.69
C VAL A 13 -44.59 44.66 10.26
N VAL A 14 -44.77 45.40 11.34
CA VAL A 14 -46.06 45.61 12.00
C VAL A 14 -46.48 47.06 11.80
N THR A 15 -47.67 47.29 11.27
CA THR A 15 -48.18 48.63 10.96
C THR A 15 -49.43 48.92 11.78
N GLY A 16 -49.37 49.94 12.64
CA GLY A 16 -50.47 50.32 13.54
C GLY A 16 -50.39 51.78 13.98
N ASN A 17 -51.53 52.43 14.20
CA ASN A 17 -51.62 53.83 14.68
C ASN A 17 -50.74 54.84 13.92
N GLY A 18 -50.59 54.67 12.60
CA GLY A 18 -49.80 55.56 11.73
C GLY A 18 -48.28 55.41 11.82
N LYS A 19 -47.77 54.37 12.50
CA LYS A 19 -46.34 54.03 12.58
C LYS A 19 -46.09 52.59 12.11
N ALA A 20 -44.90 52.35 11.55
CA ALA A 20 -44.43 51.03 11.15
C ALA A 20 -43.25 50.62 12.05
N GLU A 21 -43.36 49.48 12.72
CA GLU A 21 -42.29 48.86 13.49
C GLU A 21 -41.64 47.74 12.68
N TYR A 22 -40.32 47.64 12.78
CA TYR A 22 -39.49 46.71 12.01
C TYR A 22 -38.70 45.85 12.96
N GLY A 23 -38.85 44.53 12.82
CA GLY A 23 -38.11 43.53 13.55
C GLY A 23 -37.68 42.38 12.65
N SER A 24 -36.95 41.45 13.25
CA SER A 24 -36.52 40.21 12.63
C SER A 24 -37.44 39.06 13.07
N GLY A 25 -37.37 37.93 12.37
CA GLY A 25 -38.08 36.71 12.71
C GLY A 25 -37.39 35.51 12.10
N TYR A 26 -37.81 34.32 12.49
CA TYR A 26 -37.28 33.08 11.93
C TYR A 26 -38.39 32.07 11.65
N ARG A 27 -38.42 31.52 10.43
CA ARG A 27 -39.38 30.51 10.00
C ARG A 27 -39.03 29.15 10.61
N ILE A 28 -39.71 28.82 11.70
CA ILE A 28 -39.49 27.60 12.48
C ILE A 28 -40.19 26.36 11.89
N ALA A 29 -41.20 26.56 11.03
CA ALA A 29 -41.85 25.52 10.23
C ALA A 29 -42.54 26.14 9.01
N HIS A 30 -43.13 25.30 8.16
CA HIS A 30 -43.73 25.67 6.87
C HIS A 30 -44.51 27.00 6.86
N ARG A 31 -45.35 27.26 7.88
CA ARG A 31 -46.18 28.47 7.99
C ARG A 31 -46.00 29.22 9.32
N LEU A 32 -45.01 28.85 10.13
CA LEU A 32 -44.81 29.41 11.46
C LEU A 32 -43.53 30.22 11.52
N VAL A 33 -43.64 31.45 12.02
CA VAL A 33 -42.51 32.37 12.18
C VAL A 33 -42.46 32.82 13.64
N LEU A 34 -41.31 32.65 14.27
CA LEU A 34 -41.06 33.09 15.64
C LEU A 34 -40.41 34.47 15.63
N THR A 35 -40.88 35.37 16.50
CA THR A 35 -40.36 36.74 16.69
C THR A 35 -40.64 37.21 18.13
N VAL A 36 -40.43 38.49 18.42
CA VAL A 36 -40.69 39.12 19.72
C VAL A 36 -42.10 39.73 19.81
N ASP A 37 -42.62 39.87 21.02
CA ASP A 37 -43.99 40.36 21.25
C ASP A 37 -44.11 41.88 21.20
N HIS A 38 -43.09 42.61 21.64
CA HIS A 38 -43.16 44.07 21.75
C HIS A 38 -43.38 44.78 20.40
N LEU A 39 -43.10 44.14 19.26
CA LEU A 39 -43.41 44.67 17.93
C LEU A 39 -44.91 44.93 17.71
N PHE A 40 -45.77 44.30 18.51
CA PHE A 40 -47.23 44.40 18.43
C PHE A 40 -47.82 45.40 19.44
N GLY A 41 -46.99 45.96 20.34
CA GLY A 41 -47.43 46.87 21.41
C GLY A 41 -48.42 46.26 22.41
N GLU A 42 -48.96 47.08 23.31
CA GLU A 42 -49.97 46.65 24.30
C GLU A 42 -51.37 46.42 23.70
N ASP A 43 -51.57 46.71 22.40
CA ASP A 43 -52.85 46.56 21.73
C ASP A 43 -53.16 45.05 21.51
N PRO A 44 -54.29 44.53 22.03
CA PRO A 44 -54.70 43.16 21.78
C PRO A 44 -55.08 42.89 20.31
N ASN A 45 -55.25 43.94 19.49
CA ASN A 45 -55.57 43.85 18.07
C ASN A 45 -54.53 44.63 17.25
N PRO A 46 -53.28 44.14 17.16
CA PRO A 46 -52.24 44.85 16.45
C PRO A 46 -52.64 45.03 14.98
N GLY A 47 -52.27 46.16 14.39
CA GLY A 47 -52.59 46.44 12.98
C GLY A 47 -51.94 45.44 12.01
N THR A 48 -51.99 45.71 10.70
CA THR A 48 -51.56 44.75 9.67
C THR A 48 -50.10 44.32 9.85
N CYS A 49 -49.87 43.00 9.97
CA CYS A 49 -48.56 42.38 10.07
C CYS A 49 -48.19 41.67 8.77
N THR A 50 -47.00 41.96 8.26
CA THR A 50 -46.47 41.35 7.04
C THR A 50 -45.07 40.80 7.28
N VAL A 51 -44.79 39.64 6.70
CA VAL A 51 -43.51 38.94 6.81
C VAL A 51 -42.90 38.77 5.41
N ARG A 52 -41.62 39.09 5.26
CA ARG A 52 -40.82 38.75 4.06
C ARG A 52 -39.80 37.70 4.42
N LEU A 53 -39.73 36.61 3.65
CA LEU A 53 -38.85 35.48 3.91
C LEU A 53 -37.59 35.52 3.03
N GLY A 54 -36.44 35.23 3.64
CA GLY A 54 -35.13 35.21 2.99
C GLY A 54 -34.77 36.53 2.32
N GLY A 55 -34.14 36.45 1.15
CA GLY A 55 -33.88 37.60 0.27
C GLY A 55 -35.04 37.95 -0.67
N GLY A 56 -36.25 37.45 -0.40
CA GLY A 56 -37.42 37.66 -1.25
C GLY A 56 -38.19 38.94 -0.94
N ASP A 57 -38.88 39.46 -1.95
CA ASP A 57 -39.56 40.76 -1.88
C ASP A 57 -41.06 40.67 -1.58
N THR A 58 -41.59 39.45 -1.58
CA THR A 58 -43.01 39.17 -1.40
C THR A 58 -43.39 39.36 0.06
N ALA A 59 -44.24 40.36 0.33
CA ALA A 59 -44.82 40.57 1.65
C ALA A 59 -46.00 39.61 1.86
N LEU A 60 -45.82 38.64 2.77
CA LEU A 60 -46.84 37.68 3.15
C LEU A 60 -47.64 38.21 4.36
N PRO A 61 -48.98 38.28 4.30
CA PRO A 61 -49.77 38.62 5.48
C PRO A 61 -49.65 37.53 6.55
N ALA A 62 -49.51 37.96 7.80
CA ALA A 62 -49.30 37.05 8.93
C ALA A 62 -50.13 37.48 10.14
N THR A 63 -50.68 36.49 10.85
CA THR A 63 -51.50 36.71 12.04
C THR A 63 -50.77 36.19 13.29
N PRO A 64 -50.68 36.94 14.40
CA PRO A 64 -50.17 36.43 15.67
C PRO A 64 -51.13 35.38 16.24
N VAL A 65 -50.66 34.13 16.30
CA VAL A 65 -51.44 32.99 16.83
C VAL A 65 -51.10 32.66 18.27
N TRP A 66 -49.98 33.18 18.78
CA TRP A 66 -49.62 33.16 20.20
C TRP A 66 -48.76 34.37 20.52
N ARG A 67 -48.93 34.91 21.74
CA ARG A 67 -48.20 36.04 22.30
C ARG A 67 -47.82 35.69 23.74
N GLY A 68 -46.58 35.97 24.12
CA GLY A 68 -46.03 35.66 25.43
C GLY A 68 -46.82 36.33 26.56
N LYS A 69 -47.11 35.58 27.62
CA LYS A 69 -47.73 36.09 28.86
C LYS A 69 -46.71 36.13 29.99
N ASN A 70 -47.04 36.82 31.09
CA ASN A 70 -46.20 36.92 32.29
C ASN A 70 -44.82 37.57 32.05
N GLY A 71 -44.76 38.58 31.18
CA GLY A 71 -43.54 39.35 30.92
C GLY A 71 -42.56 38.71 29.93
N ARG A 72 -42.97 37.64 29.21
CA ARG A 72 -42.20 37.04 28.12
C ARG A 72 -42.38 37.80 26.81
N ASP A 73 -41.28 38.18 26.19
CA ASP A 73 -41.26 38.97 24.95
C ASP A 73 -41.10 38.09 23.69
N LEU A 74 -42.03 37.15 23.49
CA LEU A 74 -42.06 36.26 22.32
C LEU A 74 -43.44 36.23 21.67
N ALA A 75 -43.49 36.18 20.35
CA ALA A 75 -44.71 35.99 19.57
C ALA A 75 -44.52 34.95 18.47
N LEU A 76 -45.57 34.16 18.23
CA LEU A 76 -45.62 33.19 17.15
C LEU A 76 -46.62 33.66 16.10
N LEU A 77 -46.12 33.88 14.89
CA LEU A 77 -46.90 34.28 13.74
C LEU A 77 -47.22 33.08 12.87
N ARG A 78 -48.44 33.08 12.33
CA ARG A 78 -48.85 32.17 11.27
C ARG A 78 -49.01 32.96 9.98
N LEU A 79 -48.35 32.50 8.92
CA LEU A 79 -48.54 33.05 7.59
C LEU A 79 -49.92 32.67 7.08
N ASP A 80 -50.71 33.65 6.63
CA ASP A 80 -52.10 33.45 6.18
C ASP A 80 -52.16 32.69 4.84
N GLU A 81 -51.09 32.76 4.05
CA GLU A 81 -50.85 31.98 2.85
C GLU A 81 -49.61 31.08 3.03
N ALA A 82 -49.57 29.94 2.35
CA ALA A 82 -48.43 29.04 2.39
C ALA A 82 -47.30 29.58 1.48
N PRO A 83 -46.04 29.67 1.96
CA PRO A 83 -44.90 29.97 1.10
C PRO A 83 -44.74 28.94 -0.03
N ALA A 84 -44.10 29.34 -1.13
CA ALA A 84 -43.86 28.46 -2.28
C ALA A 84 -42.85 27.33 -1.98
N ASP A 85 -41.98 27.54 -0.99
CA ASP A 85 -40.91 26.65 -0.58
C ASP A 85 -41.21 25.96 0.77
N THR A 86 -40.89 24.67 0.88
CA THR A 86 -41.13 23.89 2.09
C THR A 86 -39.88 23.80 2.96
N VAL A 87 -40.03 24.02 4.27
CA VAL A 87 -38.94 23.89 5.25
C VAL A 87 -39.23 22.85 6.34
N GLN A 88 -38.18 22.12 6.73
CA GLN A 88 -38.25 21.17 7.86
C GLN A 88 -38.43 21.92 9.20
N PRO A 89 -39.19 21.38 10.17
CA PRO A 89 -39.30 21.98 11.50
C PRO A 89 -37.94 22.11 12.21
N VAL A 90 -37.73 23.20 12.93
CA VAL A 90 -36.53 23.40 13.76
C VAL A 90 -36.56 22.53 15.01
N SER A 91 -35.38 22.27 15.60
CA SER A 91 -35.26 21.66 16.92
C SER A 91 -34.92 22.72 17.97
N PHE A 92 -35.54 22.64 19.15
CA PHE A 92 -35.28 23.56 20.26
C PHE A 92 -34.18 23.04 21.18
N GLY A 93 -33.36 23.95 21.70
CA GLY A 93 -32.33 23.67 22.68
C GLY A 93 -32.69 24.20 24.07
N VAL A 94 -32.39 23.44 25.12
CA VAL A 94 -32.39 23.93 26.51
C VAL A 94 -30.95 24.12 26.96
N LEU A 95 -30.64 25.33 27.44
CA LEU A 95 -29.32 25.65 27.94
C LEU A 95 -29.10 25.02 29.33
N PRO A 96 -27.88 24.57 29.61
CA PRO A 96 -27.51 23.90 30.85
C PRO A 96 -27.41 24.87 32.05
N GLU A 97 -27.71 24.37 33.25
CA GLU A 97 -27.60 25.14 34.49
C GLU A 97 -26.13 25.23 34.95
N GLY A 98 -25.57 26.44 35.05
CA GLY A 98 -24.19 26.65 35.49
C GLY A 98 -23.57 27.96 35.00
N ALA A 99 -22.29 28.18 35.30
CA ALA A 99 -21.49 29.27 34.74
C ALA A 99 -20.68 28.75 33.54
N GLY A 100 -20.58 29.53 32.47
CA GLY A 100 -19.93 29.11 31.22
C GLY A 100 -20.31 30.00 30.04
N SER A 101 -19.97 29.59 28.82
CA SER A 101 -20.40 30.31 27.62
C SER A 101 -20.83 29.36 26.51
N VAL A 102 -21.87 29.71 25.75
CA VAL A 102 -22.38 28.91 24.63
C VAL A 102 -22.37 29.76 23.36
N PRO A 103 -21.67 29.34 22.28
CA PRO A 103 -21.64 30.12 21.05
C PRO A 103 -22.99 30.10 20.34
N PHE A 104 -23.33 31.21 19.68
CA PHE A 104 -24.53 31.31 18.86
C PHE A 104 -24.25 32.01 17.54
N ILE A 105 -25.11 31.72 16.56
CA ILE A 105 -25.22 32.45 15.31
C ILE A 105 -26.68 32.83 15.06
N GLY A 106 -26.92 34.07 14.63
CA GLY A 106 -28.23 34.56 14.23
C GLY A 106 -28.14 35.51 13.06
N ILE A 107 -29.23 35.64 12.30
CA ILE A 107 -29.32 36.57 11.16
C ILE A 107 -30.59 37.38 11.34
N GLY A 108 -30.49 38.71 11.16
CA GLY A 108 -31.61 39.64 11.27
C GLY A 108 -31.43 40.89 10.41
N PHE A 109 -32.30 41.88 10.59
CA PHE A 109 -32.42 43.06 9.72
C PHE A 109 -32.18 44.38 10.50
N PRO A 110 -30.92 44.72 10.82
CA PRO A 110 -30.60 45.92 11.60
C PRO A 110 -30.75 47.21 10.77
N ALA A 111 -30.99 48.32 11.46
CA ALA A 111 -31.24 49.63 10.84
C ALA A 111 -30.04 50.16 10.05
N PHE A 112 -28.80 49.86 10.46
CA PHE A 112 -27.61 50.27 9.70
C PHE A 112 -27.52 49.59 8.33
N ALA A 113 -28.26 48.51 8.09
CA ALA A 113 -28.32 47.82 6.81
C ALA A 113 -29.44 48.36 5.90
N THR A 114 -30.04 49.52 6.22
CA THR A 114 -31.02 50.19 5.35
C THR A 114 -30.34 50.67 4.07
N ARG A 115 -30.91 50.35 2.90
CA ARG A 115 -30.46 50.85 1.60
C ARG A 115 -31.38 51.97 1.09
N ASP A 116 -30.82 52.94 0.36
CA ASP A 116 -31.58 53.99 -0.32
C ASP A 116 -32.38 53.40 -1.51
N GLU A 117 -33.46 54.07 -1.93
CA GLU A 117 -34.22 53.64 -3.11
C GLU A 117 -33.38 53.75 -4.38
N GLU A 118 -33.23 52.64 -5.10
CA GLU A 118 -32.60 52.63 -6.43
C GLU A 118 -33.63 52.92 -7.54
N PRO A 119 -33.24 53.61 -8.63
CA PRO A 119 -34.12 53.88 -9.76
C PRO A 119 -34.60 52.57 -10.42
N GLY A 120 -35.89 52.25 -10.26
CA GLY A 120 -36.49 51.01 -10.76
C GLY A 120 -37.11 50.13 -9.66
N VAL A 121 -36.81 50.41 -8.39
CA VAL A 121 -37.44 49.76 -7.23
C VAL A 121 -38.26 50.80 -6.46
N THR A 122 -39.55 50.92 -6.78
CA THR A 122 -40.42 51.92 -6.13
C THR A 122 -41.06 51.39 -4.86
N GLY A 123 -40.88 52.10 -3.72
CA GLY A 123 -41.73 51.99 -2.54
C GLY A 123 -41.21 51.12 -1.39
N LEU A 124 -39.93 50.75 -1.36
CA LEU A 124 -39.38 49.89 -0.30
C LEU A 124 -38.09 50.48 0.28
N ARG A 125 -38.17 51.13 1.44
CA ARG A 125 -37.04 51.22 2.37
C ARG A 125 -36.71 49.79 2.82
N ARG A 126 -35.78 49.10 2.16
CA ARG A 126 -35.36 47.74 2.53
C ARG A 126 -34.21 47.79 3.52
N ARG A 127 -34.32 46.99 4.59
CA ARG A 127 -33.17 46.61 5.41
C ARG A 127 -32.59 45.32 4.84
N ASP A 128 -31.29 45.32 4.65
CA ASP A 128 -30.55 44.13 4.26
C ASP A 128 -30.26 43.26 5.49
N SER A 129 -30.07 41.97 5.28
CA SER A 129 -29.80 41.03 6.36
C SER A 129 -28.36 41.17 6.86
N ARG A 130 -28.14 40.94 8.17
CA ARG A 130 -26.83 40.91 8.80
C ARG A 130 -26.76 39.76 9.78
N GLN A 131 -25.63 39.07 9.72
CA GLN A 131 -25.26 38.03 10.67
C GLN A 131 -24.74 38.66 11.95
N ALA A 132 -25.16 38.09 13.08
CA ALA A 132 -24.67 38.38 14.41
C ALA A 132 -24.21 37.06 15.04
N GLU A 133 -22.95 37.04 15.46
CA GLU A 133 -22.32 35.93 16.17
C GLU A 133 -21.86 36.39 17.54
N GLY A 134 -21.76 35.45 18.47
CA GLY A 134 -21.36 35.77 19.83
C GLY A 134 -21.48 34.60 20.77
N PHE A 135 -21.45 34.91 22.06
CA PHE A 135 -21.59 33.95 23.14
C PHE A 135 -22.77 34.32 24.03
N VAL A 136 -23.52 33.31 24.46
CA VAL A 136 -24.43 33.40 25.60
C VAL A 136 -23.60 33.17 26.86
N LEU A 137 -23.56 34.14 27.77
CA LEU A 137 -22.86 34.01 29.05
C LEU A 137 -23.78 33.34 30.07
N LEU A 138 -23.51 32.07 30.37
CA LEU A 138 -24.27 31.29 31.34
C LEU A 138 -23.94 31.76 32.76
N GLY A 139 -24.97 31.82 33.61
CA GLY A 139 -24.85 32.33 34.98
C GLY A 139 -24.97 33.85 35.10
N SER A 140 -25.05 34.58 33.98
CA SER A 140 -25.50 35.98 33.95
C SER A 140 -27.02 36.08 34.10
N ASN A 141 -27.53 37.28 34.42
CA ASN A 141 -28.97 37.58 34.39
C ASN A 141 -29.87 36.66 35.24
N LEU A 142 -29.34 36.06 36.32
CA LEU A 142 -30.06 35.12 37.20
C LEU A 142 -31.40 35.63 37.76
N LYS A 143 -31.60 36.95 37.86
CA LYS A 143 -32.84 37.56 38.34
C LYS A 143 -33.90 37.72 37.23
N SER A 144 -33.48 38.13 36.03
CA SER A 144 -34.38 38.32 34.89
C SER A 144 -34.63 37.02 34.12
N ARG A 145 -33.72 36.05 34.22
CA ARG A 145 -33.68 34.79 33.45
C ARG A 145 -33.53 34.97 31.93
N LEU A 146 -33.29 36.19 31.46
CA LEU A 146 -32.95 36.47 30.07
C LEU A 146 -31.52 35.99 29.76
N LEU A 147 -31.30 35.55 28.53
CA LEU A 147 -29.99 35.16 28.04
C LEU A 147 -29.13 36.41 27.84
N ASP A 148 -27.97 36.48 28.49
CA ASP A 148 -26.99 37.55 28.31
C ASP A 148 -26.12 37.26 27.08
N LEU A 149 -26.22 38.12 26.06
CA LEU A 149 -25.56 37.95 24.77
C LEU A 149 -24.41 38.93 24.61
N GLN A 150 -23.25 38.40 24.25
CA GLN A 150 -22.10 39.19 23.84
C GLN A 150 -21.78 38.96 22.37
N TYR A 151 -22.04 39.96 21.53
CA TYR A 151 -21.70 39.92 20.11
C TYR A 151 -20.19 40.06 19.90
N THR A 152 -19.62 39.17 19.07
CA THR A 152 -18.26 39.26 18.53
C THR A 152 -18.24 39.98 17.19
N THR A 153 -19.37 40.04 16.48
CA THR A 153 -19.50 40.79 15.22
C THR A 153 -19.45 42.31 15.46
N THR A 154 -18.57 43.01 14.74
CA THR A 154 -18.39 44.46 14.89
C THR A 154 -19.39 45.24 14.05
N ALA A 155 -20.20 46.12 14.66
CA ALA A 155 -21.07 47.04 13.93
C ALA A 155 -20.34 48.33 13.49
N PRO A 156 -20.66 48.88 12.30
CA PRO A 156 -20.11 50.15 11.86
C PRO A 156 -20.60 51.32 12.75
N ARG A 157 -19.73 52.30 13.01
CA ARG A 157 -20.11 53.53 13.73
C ARG A 157 -21.07 54.37 12.87
N PRO A 158 -22.17 54.91 13.43
CA PRO A 158 -23.12 55.71 12.65
C PRO A 158 -22.43 56.95 12.05
N PRO A 159 -22.61 57.26 10.75
CA PRO A 159 -22.13 58.52 10.18
C PRO A 159 -22.92 59.67 10.82
N GLY A 160 -22.23 60.58 11.52
CA GLY A 160 -22.85 61.82 12.03
C GLY A 160 -23.10 61.90 13.55
N GLY A 161 -22.62 60.96 14.36
CA GLY A 161 -22.60 61.12 15.83
C GLY A 161 -23.97 61.15 16.52
N GLY A 162 -25.01 60.60 15.90
CA GLY A 162 -26.31 60.41 16.56
C GLY A 162 -26.34 59.17 17.46
N ASP A 163 -27.03 59.28 18.60
CA ASP A 163 -27.25 58.26 19.66
C ASP A 163 -28.08 57.02 19.24
N GLY A 164 -28.21 56.73 17.93
CA GLY A 164 -29.00 55.61 17.45
C GLY A 164 -28.28 54.28 17.56
N ASP A 165 -28.89 53.28 18.21
CA ASP A 165 -28.37 51.91 18.26
C ASP A 165 -28.31 51.29 16.84
N PRO A 166 -27.12 50.96 16.29
CA PRO A 166 -27.01 50.44 14.93
C PRO A 166 -27.78 49.13 14.75
N TRP A 167 -27.84 48.29 15.78
CA TRP A 167 -28.49 46.98 15.74
C TRP A 167 -30.02 47.03 15.84
N ARG A 168 -30.62 48.23 15.93
CA ARG A 168 -32.07 48.40 15.99
C ARG A 168 -32.75 47.67 14.82
N GLY A 169 -33.63 46.71 15.08
CA GLY A 169 -34.25 45.86 14.06
C GLY A 169 -33.84 44.39 14.12
N MET A 170 -32.79 44.06 14.90
CA MET A 170 -32.44 42.67 15.20
C MET A 170 -33.45 41.98 16.14
N SER A 171 -34.27 42.74 16.88
CA SER A 171 -35.27 42.18 17.79
C SER A 171 -36.19 41.20 17.06
N GLY A 172 -36.24 39.97 17.54
CA GLY A 172 -36.92 38.85 16.88
C GLY A 172 -36.00 37.91 16.07
N ALA A 173 -34.70 38.19 15.97
CA ALA A 173 -33.74 37.28 15.35
C ALA A 173 -33.55 36.02 16.21
N ALA A 174 -33.65 34.84 15.59
CA ALA A 174 -33.41 33.57 16.28
C ALA A 174 -31.92 33.28 16.39
N PHE A 175 -31.50 32.81 17.56
CA PHE A 175 -30.14 32.36 17.83
C PHE A 175 -30.07 30.84 17.87
N LEU A 176 -29.17 30.30 17.07
CA LEU A 176 -28.96 28.87 16.86
C LEU A 176 -27.58 28.47 17.35
N THR A 177 -27.45 27.27 17.90
CA THR A 177 -26.13 26.69 18.20
C THR A 177 -25.40 26.33 16.91
N PRO A 178 -24.12 26.74 16.73
CA PRO A 178 -23.35 26.40 15.53
C PRO A 178 -23.18 24.89 15.32
N THR A 179 -23.16 24.14 16.43
CA THR A 179 -23.14 22.68 16.50
C THR A 179 -24.56 22.18 16.77
N GLY A 180 -25.16 21.45 15.83
CA GLY A 180 -26.49 20.84 15.98
C GLY A 180 -27.68 21.71 15.60
N GLY A 181 -27.49 23.01 15.34
CA GLY A 181 -28.55 23.90 14.81
C GLY A 181 -29.77 24.04 15.73
N LEU A 182 -29.57 23.95 17.05
CA LEU A 182 -30.65 24.05 18.03
C LEU A 182 -31.01 25.51 18.27
N LEU A 183 -32.28 25.86 18.15
CA LEU A 183 -32.78 27.20 18.47
C LEU A 183 -32.82 27.34 20.00
N ILE A 184 -32.04 28.27 20.54
CA ILE A 184 -31.88 28.45 22.00
C ILE A 184 -32.59 29.70 22.54
N GLY A 185 -32.82 30.70 21.69
CA GLY A 185 -33.54 31.90 22.08
C GLY A 185 -33.74 32.87 20.93
N VAL A 186 -34.44 33.96 21.22
CA VAL A 186 -34.75 35.03 20.27
C VAL A 186 -34.32 36.37 20.87
N GLN A 187 -33.63 37.20 20.10
CA GLN A 187 -33.18 38.50 20.60
C GLN A 187 -34.37 39.39 21.00
N ALA A 188 -34.40 39.83 22.25
CA ALA A 188 -35.50 40.64 22.79
C ALA A 188 -35.08 42.09 23.02
N HIS A 189 -34.03 42.30 23.84
CA HIS A 189 -33.63 43.62 24.29
C HIS A 189 -32.17 43.94 23.96
N ARG A 190 -31.85 45.23 23.95
CA ARG A 190 -30.50 45.75 23.86
C ARG A 190 -30.13 46.36 25.21
N LEU A 191 -28.84 46.31 25.55
CA LEU A 191 -28.30 46.91 26.76
C LEU A 191 -27.37 48.10 26.39
N PRO A 192 -27.91 49.31 26.17
CA PRO A 192 -27.10 50.46 25.75
C PRO A 192 -25.96 50.79 26.72
N ALA A 193 -26.14 50.52 28.02
CA ALA A 193 -25.13 50.74 29.05
C ALA A 193 -23.92 49.79 28.95
N ALA A 194 -24.07 48.63 28.30
CA ALA A 194 -23.01 47.65 28.06
C ALA A 194 -22.27 47.88 26.72
N GLY A 195 -22.55 48.98 26.03
CA GLY A 195 -21.97 49.31 24.72
C GLY A 195 -22.68 48.63 23.56
N ILE A 196 -22.06 48.66 22.37
CA ILE A 196 -22.69 48.16 21.14
C ILE A 196 -22.69 46.62 21.01
N SER A 197 -21.98 45.90 21.87
CA SER A 197 -21.80 44.45 21.85
C SER A 197 -22.73 43.67 22.78
N GLY A 198 -23.42 44.32 23.72
CA GLY A 198 -24.32 43.64 24.68
C GLY A 198 -25.78 43.60 24.22
N ALA A 199 -26.42 42.45 24.35
CA ALA A 199 -27.85 42.27 24.08
C ALA A 199 -28.45 41.20 25.01
N GLU A 200 -29.78 41.12 25.06
CA GLU A 200 -30.50 40.08 25.80
C GLU A 200 -31.45 39.32 24.88
N ALA A 201 -31.58 38.02 25.10
CA ALA A 201 -32.55 37.17 24.40
C ALA A 201 -33.51 36.47 25.36
N GLU A 202 -34.72 36.24 24.88
CA GLU A 202 -35.71 35.39 25.53
C GLU A 202 -35.37 33.92 25.26
N PRO A 203 -35.17 33.09 26.31
CA PRO A 203 -34.92 31.66 26.13
C PRO A 203 -36.17 30.96 25.59
N ILE A 204 -36.01 30.19 24.50
CA ILE A 204 -37.17 29.48 23.93
C ILE A 204 -37.63 28.35 24.85
N ALA A 205 -36.71 27.71 25.58
CA ALA A 205 -37.02 26.60 26.48
C ALA A 205 -38.07 26.99 27.53
N ASP A 206 -37.95 28.16 28.15
CA ASP A 206 -38.90 28.65 29.15
C ASP A 206 -40.30 28.89 28.56
N ALA A 207 -40.37 29.32 27.29
CA ALA A 207 -41.64 29.56 26.62
C ALA A 207 -42.42 28.25 26.36
N LEU A 208 -41.72 27.13 26.19
CA LEU A 208 -42.31 25.80 25.96
C LEU A 208 -43.10 25.26 27.17
N ASP A 209 -43.01 25.91 28.33
CA ASP A 209 -43.90 25.63 29.47
C ASP A 209 -45.35 26.11 29.25
N ASP A 210 -45.59 27.00 28.27
CA ASP A 210 -46.95 27.47 27.95
C ASP A 210 -47.72 26.42 27.12
N PRO A 211 -48.81 25.84 27.65
CA PRO A 211 -49.59 24.83 26.92
C PRO A 211 -50.20 25.35 25.62
N ASP A 212 -50.50 26.65 25.52
CA ASP A 212 -51.07 27.24 24.32
C ASP A 212 -50.02 27.35 23.20
N LEU A 213 -48.76 27.69 23.53
CA LEU A 213 -47.65 27.68 22.58
C LEU A 213 -47.39 26.26 22.06
N CYS A 214 -47.26 25.28 22.96
CA CYS A 214 -47.05 23.88 22.58
C CYS A 214 -48.15 23.36 21.65
N ARG A 215 -49.41 23.76 21.90
CA ARG A 215 -50.53 23.44 21.03
C ARG A 215 -50.36 24.05 19.64
N GLN A 216 -49.97 25.33 19.52
CA GLN A 216 -49.73 25.97 18.22
C GLN A 216 -48.55 25.35 17.46
N LEU A 217 -47.47 25.01 18.15
CA LEU A 217 -46.30 24.33 17.57
C LEU A 217 -46.66 22.93 17.03
N ALA A 218 -47.40 22.15 17.81
CA ALA A 218 -47.89 20.82 17.39
C ALA A 218 -48.81 20.91 16.17
N LEU A 219 -49.73 21.88 16.13
CA LEU A 219 -50.60 22.13 14.97
C LEU A 219 -49.82 22.53 13.72
N GLY A 220 -48.62 23.10 13.88
CA GLY A 220 -47.70 23.42 12.79
C GLY A 220 -46.70 22.32 12.43
N GLY A 221 -46.78 21.14 13.08
CA GLY A 221 -45.89 20.01 12.83
C GLY A 221 -44.51 20.12 13.49
N VAL A 222 -44.33 21.02 14.47
CA VAL A 222 -43.05 21.22 15.18
C VAL A 222 -42.99 20.31 16.40
N ARG A 223 -41.90 19.55 16.53
CA ARG A 223 -41.58 18.86 17.79
C ARG A 223 -41.07 19.87 18.80
N TYR A 224 -41.76 20.00 19.92
CA TYR A 224 -41.50 21.04 20.91
C TYR A 224 -40.78 20.53 22.17
N GLU A 225 -40.26 19.29 22.17
CA GLU A 225 -39.40 18.79 23.25
C GLU A 225 -37.99 19.37 23.10
N PRO A 226 -37.51 20.21 24.04
CA PRO A 226 -36.19 20.80 23.93
C PRO A 226 -35.11 19.77 24.22
N ARG A 227 -34.01 19.82 23.47
CA ARG A 227 -32.84 18.96 23.68
C ARG A 227 -31.79 19.69 24.52
N PRO A 228 -31.12 19.01 25.47
CA PRO A 228 -30.05 19.64 26.22
C PRO A 228 -28.93 20.07 25.28
N VAL A 229 -28.56 21.35 25.37
CA VAL A 229 -27.36 21.87 24.73
C VAL A 229 -26.20 21.42 25.62
N PRO A 230 -25.27 20.59 25.11
CA PRO A 230 -24.13 20.16 25.92
C PRO A 230 -23.32 21.40 26.32
N LEU A 231 -23.10 21.61 27.64
CA LEU A 231 -21.92 22.36 28.06
C LEU A 231 -20.75 21.60 27.50
N GLY A 232 -19.83 22.30 26.85
CA GLY A 232 -18.52 21.70 26.70
C GLY A 232 -17.98 21.40 28.10
N ASP A 233 -17.98 20.13 28.52
CA ASP A 233 -16.66 19.53 28.77
C ASP A 233 -15.87 19.92 27.54
N GLU A 234 -14.79 20.67 27.77
CA GLU A 234 -13.87 21.16 26.76
C GLU A 234 -14.15 20.41 25.47
N PRO A 235 -14.68 21.06 24.40
CA PRO A 235 -14.62 20.39 23.12
C PRO A 235 -13.19 19.82 23.08
N PRO A 236 -12.95 18.56 22.63
CA PRO A 236 -11.60 18.29 22.14
C PRO A 236 -11.32 19.54 21.35
N GLU A 237 -10.23 20.24 21.65
CA GLU A 237 -9.95 21.50 20.99
C GLU A 237 -10.42 21.28 19.54
N PRO A 238 -10.93 22.27 18.80
CA PRO A 238 -10.36 22.25 17.48
C PRO A 238 -8.84 22.20 17.76
N GLU A 239 -8.25 20.97 17.84
CA GLU A 239 -7.11 20.55 17.04
C GLU A 239 -7.33 21.48 15.90
N PRO A 240 -6.58 22.60 15.87
CA PRO A 240 -6.85 23.60 14.89
C PRO A 240 -7.03 22.74 13.67
N LEU A 241 -8.17 22.84 12.99
CA LEU A 241 -8.09 22.56 11.59
C LEU A 241 -7.18 23.72 11.11
N LEU A 242 -5.85 23.69 11.47
CA LEU A 242 -4.75 23.53 10.56
C LEU A 242 -5.44 23.05 9.33
N ARG A 243 -5.75 24.02 8.47
CA ARG A 243 -6.64 23.81 7.35
C ARG A 243 -5.94 22.78 6.50
N ALA A 244 -6.15 21.50 6.80
CA ALA A 244 -5.39 20.40 6.24
C ALA A 244 -5.66 20.34 4.74
N VAL A 245 -6.75 20.98 4.33
CA VAL A 245 -7.13 21.26 2.96
C VAL A 245 -7.51 22.74 2.84
N ILE A 246 -6.92 23.45 1.89
CA ILE A 246 -7.29 24.83 1.55
C ILE A 246 -7.56 25.01 0.06
N PRO A 247 -8.48 25.89 -0.34
CA PRO A 247 -8.67 26.23 -1.74
C PRO A 247 -7.41 26.86 -2.38
N GLN A 248 -7.17 26.63 -3.67
CA GLN A 248 -5.98 27.18 -4.36
C GLN A 248 -5.90 28.71 -4.28
N HIS A 249 -7.02 29.44 -4.38
CA HIS A 249 -7.00 30.90 -4.28
C HIS A 249 -6.50 31.37 -2.90
N GLU A 250 -6.86 30.64 -1.85
CA GLU A 250 -6.44 30.91 -0.48
C GLU A 250 -4.94 30.59 -0.32
N LEU A 251 -4.49 29.43 -0.81
CA LEU A 251 -3.07 29.06 -0.83
C LEU A 251 -2.22 30.13 -1.53
N VAL A 252 -2.63 30.54 -2.73
CA VAL A 252 -1.90 31.53 -3.54
C VAL A 252 -1.91 32.90 -2.86
N SER A 253 -3.02 33.30 -2.24
CA SER A 253 -3.11 34.55 -1.47
C SER A 253 -2.24 34.53 -0.21
N GLY A 254 -2.02 33.36 0.36
CA GLY A 254 -1.18 33.13 1.54
C GLY A 254 0.31 33.02 1.24
N PHE A 255 0.73 32.95 -0.03
CA PHE A 255 2.14 32.82 -0.37
C PHE A 255 2.98 33.99 0.14
N GLY A 256 4.06 33.62 0.84
CA GLY A 256 5.18 34.50 1.11
C GLY A 256 5.84 35.01 -0.18
N ASP A 257 6.71 36.00 -0.02
CA ASP A 257 7.29 36.71 -1.17
C ASP A 257 8.12 35.82 -2.09
N PHE A 258 8.72 34.73 -1.61
CA PHE A 258 9.41 33.75 -2.46
C PHE A 258 8.42 32.82 -3.16
N LYS A 259 7.45 32.26 -2.44
CA LYS A 259 6.44 31.35 -3.01
C LYS A 259 5.55 32.00 -4.08
N LYS A 260 5.39 33.32 -4.09
CA LYS A 260 4.71 34.04 -5.19
C LYS A 260 5.38 33.82 -6.57
N ASN A 261 6.66 33.44 -6.63
CA ASN A 261 7.30 33.03 -7.90
C ASN A 261 6.69 31.75 -8.50
N LEU A 262 5.86 31.03 -7.74
CA LEU A 262 5.11 29.87 -8.21
C LEU A 262 3.82 30.26 -8.97
N THR A 263 3.49 31.55 -9.08
CA THR A 263 2.34 32.02 -9.86
C THR A 263 2.76 32.52 -11.24
N SER A 264 1.86 32.38 -12.22
CA SER A 264 2.05 32.93 -13.58
C SER A 264 2.09 34.46 -13.62
N GLU A 265 1.58 35.14 -12.60
CA GLU A 265 1.61 36.60 -12.48
C GLU A 265 3.02 37.12 -12.23
N GLN A 266 3.82 36.41 -11.43
CA GLN A 266 5.18 36.82 -11.10
C GLN A 266 6.24 36.19 -12.00
N LEU A 267 6.05 34.93 -12.39
CA LEU A 267 6.94 34.22 -13.29
C LEU A 267 6.14 33.43 -14.31
N SER A 268 6.29 33.73 -15.59
CA SER A 268 5.65 32.97 -16.67
C SER A 268 6.02 31.49 -16.61
N PHE A 269 5.04 30.60 -16.77
CA PHE A 269 5.31 29.17 -16.86
C PHE A 269 6.03 28.84 -18.17
N VAL A 270 7.05 27.98 -18.11
CA VAL A 270 7.78 27.46 -19.28
C VAL A 270 7.28 26.05 -19.56
N SER A 271 6.76 25.85 -20.77
CA SER A 271 6.18 24.57 -21.20
C SER A 271 7.28 23.52 -21.43
N PRO A 272 7.16 22.29 -20.88
CA PRO A 272 8.02 21.16 -21.24
C PRO A 272 7.88 20.70 -22.70
N GLY A 273 6.94 21.25 -23.46
CA GLY A 273 6.62 20.94 -24.84
C GLY A 273 5.16 20.46 -24.98
N PRO A 274 4.45 20.82 -26.06
CA PRO A 274 3.02 20.56 -26.20
C PRO A 274 2.67 19.06 -26.19
N ASP A 275 3.58 18.20 -26.65
CA ASP A 275 3.40 16.75 -26.67
C ASP A 275 3.96 16.04 -25.42
N HIS A 276 4.59 16.77 -24.50
CA HIS A 276 5.24 16.16 -23.34
C HIS A 276 4.18 15.74 -22.28
N PRO A 277 4.29 14.53 -21.67
CA PRO A 277 3.31 14.07 -20.68
C PRO A 277 3.15 14.99 -19.45
N ALA A 278 4.21 15.71 -19.09
CA ALA A 278 4.22 16.66 -17.97
C ALA A 278 3.71 18.09 -18.31
N GLU A 279 3.26 18.34 -19.53
CA GLU A 279 2.60 19.62 -19.88
C GLU A 279 1.30 19.78 -19.07
N PRO A 280 1.05 20.93 -18.38
CA PRO A 280 -0.13 21.10 -17.54
C PRO A 280 -1.47 20.80 -18.22
N ALA A 281 -1.61 21.13 -19.52
CA ALA A 281 -2.80 20.79 -20.29
C ALA A 281 -2.95 19.27 -20.45
N ASN A 282 -1.86 18.56 -20.77
CA ASN A 282 -1.86 17.10 -20.91
C ASN A 282 -2.10 16.41 -19.56
N LEU A 283 -1.53 16.93 -18.48
CA LEU A 283 -1.76 16.47 -17.11
C LEU A 283 -3.24 16.63 -16.72
N PHE A 284 -3.86 17.78 -17.00
CA PHE A 284 -5.28 18.01 -16.72
C PHE A 284 -6.17 17.09 -17.57
N VAL A 285 -5.91 16.97 -18.88
CA VAL A 285 -6.63 16.03 -19.75
C VAL A 285 -6.55 14.61 -19.21
N ARG A 286 -5.36 14.18 -18.76
CA ARG A 286 -5.17 12.87 -18.15
C ARG A 286 -5.97 12.74 -16.85
N LEU A 287 -5.89 13.71 -15.94
CA LEU A 287 -6.65 13.72 -14.69
C LEU A 287 -8.18 13.62 -14.91
N VAL A 288 -8.70 14.30 -15.93
CA VAL A 288 -10.13 14.27 -16.27
C VAL A 288 -10.52 12.97 -16.96
N SER A 289 -9.64 12.38 -17.77
CA SER A 289 -9.92 11.16 -18.57
C SER A 289 -9.62 9.85 -17.84
N SER A 290 -8.77 9.85 -16.81
CA SER A 290 -8.31 8.65 -16.09
C SER A 290 -9.33 8.03 -15.13
N GLY A 291 -10.50 8.64 -14.94
CA GLY A 291 -11.68 8.09 -14.25
C GLY A 291 -11.54 7.87 -12.74
N ASP A 292 -10.56 7.06 -12.32
CA ASP A 292 -10.31 6.60 -10.95
C ASP A 292 -8.83 6.69 -10.53
N ARG A 293 -7.93 7.09 -11.45
CA ARG A 293 -6.49 7.20 -11.18
C ARG A 293 -6.07 8.67 -11.11
N GLY A 294 -5.31 9.01 -10.08
CA GLY A 294 -4.62 10.28 -9.97
C GLY A 294 -3.34 10.31 -10.82
N VAL A 295 -2.64 11.45 -10.81
CA VAL A 295 -1.30 11.58 -11.38
C VAL A 295 -0.28 11.80 -10.28
N LEU A 296 0.85 11.09 -10.34
CA LEU A 296 1.99 11.23 -9.45
C LEU A 296 3.15 11.88 -10.19
N LEU A 297 3.47 13.12 -9.84
CA LEU A 297 4.60 13.86 -10.39
C LEU A 297 5.89 13.44 -9.69
N VAL A 298 6.82 12.88 -10.47
CA VAL A 298 8.13 12.44 -9.98
C VAL A 298 9.20 13.40 -10.48
N GLY A 299 10.02 13.91 -9.55
CA GLY A 299 11.15 14.74 -9.91
C GLY A 299 12.03 15.07 -8.71
N ALA A 300 13.33 15.31 -8.98
CA ALA A 300 14.28 15.73 -7.96
C ALA A 300 13.83 17.03 -7.24
N ALA A 301 14.50 17.39 -6.14
CA ALA A 301 14.20 18.65 -5.44
C ALA A 301 14.36 19.85 -6.40
N GLY A 302 13.41 20.79 -6.36
CA GLY A 302 13.46 22.01 -7.17
C GLY A 302 13.14 21.87 -8.67
N THR A 303 12.63 20.72 -9.14
CA THR A 303 12.26 20.51 -10.56
C THR A 303 10.90 21.10 -10.95
N GLY A 304 10.23 21.83 -10.06
CA GLY A 304 8.96 22.50 -10.35
C GLY A 304 7.69 21.68 -10.08
N LYS A 305 7.73 20.66 -9.22
CA LYS A 305 6.56 19.86 -8.82
C LYS A 305 5.38 20.71 -8.32
N THR A 306 5.62 21.55 -7.32
CA THR A 306 4.62 22.47 -6.77
C THR A 306 4.09 23.43 -7.85
N ARG A 307 4.99 23.94 -8.71
CA ARG A 307 4.61 24.84 -9.82
C ARG A 307 3.68 24.14 -10.82
N ALA A 308 4.00 22.92 -11.23
CA ALA A 308 3.16 22.13 -12.12
C ALA A 308 1.77 21.88 -11.49
N GLY A 309 1.72 21.60 -10.18
CA GLY A 309 0.45 21.46 -9.44
C GLY A 309 -0.43 22.71 -9.49
N ILE A 310 0.16 23.89 -9.29
CA ILE A 310 -0.56 25.18 -9.35
C ILE A 310 -1.04 25.49 -10.77
N GLU A 311 -0.25 25.21 -11.80
CA GLU A 311 -0.65 25.44 -13.20
C GLU A 311 -1.76 24.52 -13.66
N VAL A 312 -1.70 23.23 -13.29
CA VAL A 312 -2.81 22.30 -13.52
C VAL A 312 -4.05 22.77 -12.78
N GLY A 313 -3.90 23.25 -11.55
CA GLY A 313 -4.99 23.84 -10.77
C GLY A 313 -5.58 25.10 -11.42
N ARG A 314 -4.76 25.97 -12.02
CA ARG A 314 -5.25 27.15 -12.77
C ARG A 314 -6.13 26.72 -13.94
N ILE A 315 -5.69 25.74 -14.73
CA ILE A 315 -6.47 25.17 -15.85
C ILE A 315 -7.77 24.55 -15.33
N ALA A 316 -7.71 23.85 -14.20
CA ALA A 316 -8.89 23.25 -13.59
C ALA A 316 -9.91 24.31 -13.13
N LEU A 317 -9.46 25.40 -12.49
CA LEU A 317 -10.31 26.54 -12.10
C LEU A 317 -10.99 27.17 -13.33
N GLU A 318 -10.24 27.38 -14.42
CA GLU A 318 -10.77 27.90 -15.69
C GLU A 318 -11.80 26.95 -16.32
N ALA A 319 -11.64 25.65 -16.11
CA ALA A 319 -12.59 24.61 -16.52
C ALA A 319 -13.78 24.43 -15.55
N GLY A 320 -13.88 25.26 -14.50
CA GLY A 320 -14.98 25.23 -13.54
C GLY A 320 -14.84 24.21 -12.40
N TRP A 321 -13.64 23.67 -12.19
CA TRP A 321 -13.34 22.79 -11.06
C TRP A 321 -12.97 23.59 -9.82
N ARG A 322 -13.29 23.07 -8.65
CA ARG A 322 -12.66 23.50 -7.39
C ARG A 322 -11.27 22.88 -7.29
N VAL A 323 -10.32 23.61 -6.72
CA VAL A 323 -8.96 23.10 -6.49
C VAL A 323 -8.63 23.21 -5.03
N LEU A 324 -8.34 22.07 -4.42
CA LEU A 324 -8.13 21.86 -3.00
C LEU A 324 -6.69 21.38 -2.78
N HIS A 325 -5.87 22.15 -2.07
CA HIS A 325 -4.50 21.82 -1.73
C HIS A 325 -4.42 21.22 -0.33
N VAL A 326 -3.78 20.07 -0.22
CA VAL A 326 -3.54 19.40 1.06
C VAL A 326 -2.29 19.98 1.71
N LEU A 327 -2.44 20.58 2.89
CA LEU A 327 -1.33 21.09 3.68
C LEU A 327 -0.64 19.96 4.46
N PRO A 328 0.68 20.02 4.66
CA PRO A 328 1.39 19.08 5.53
C PRO A 328 0.94 19.26 6.98
N GLY A 329 0.01 18.42 7.44
CA GLY A 329 -0.59 18.47 8.77
C GLY A 329 -0.36 17.19 9.57
N GLU A 330 -0.32 17.32 10.89
CA GLU A 330 -0.11 16.19 11.82
C GLU A 330 -1.39 15.36 12.02
N ASP A 331 -2.56 15.78 11.54
CA ASP A 331 -3.83 15.13 11.92
C ASP A 331 -4.03 13.78 11.23
N GLY A 332 -4.28 12.74 12.02
CA GLY A 332 -4.56 11.39 11.52
C GLY A 332 -5.92 11.21 10.85
N SER A 333 -6.53 12.28 10.32
CA SER A 333 -7.77 12.26 9.53
C SER A 333 -7.79 13.22 8.32
N VAL A 334 -6.63 13.53 7.74
CA VAL A 334 -6.57 14.38 6.52
C VAL A 334 -7.49 13.84 5.42
N THR A 335 -7.60 12.51 5.26
CA THR A 335 -8.50 11.90 4.27
C THR A 335 -9.98 12.22 4.52
N GLU A 336 -10.44 12.24 5.77
CA GLU A 336 -11.83 12.64 6.10
C GLU A 336 -12.04 14.13 5.84
N VAL A 337 -11.05 14.98 6.18
CA VAL A 337 -11.12 16.42 5.89
C VAL A 337 -11.20 16.70 4.39
N ILE A 338 -10.41 15.99 3.57
CA ILE A 338 -10.53 16.08 2.10
C ILE A 338 -11.93 15.64 1.68
N ALA A 339 -12.43 14.52 2.21
CA ALA A 339 -13.77 14.03 1.87
C ALA A 339 -14.85 15.06 2.22
N GLU A 340 -14.82 15.64 3.41
CA GLU A 340 -15.75 16.70 3.83
C GLU A 340 -15.71 17.91 2.89
N GLN A 341 -14.51 18.40 2.54
CA GLN A 341 -14.36 19.54 1.63
C GLN A 341 -14.82 19.21 0.20
N VAL A 342 -14.53 18.00 -0.28
CA VAL A 342 -15.00 17.52 -1.57
C VAL A 342 -16.53 17.42 -1.57
N TYR A 343 -17.14 16.86 -0.53
CA TYR A 343 -18.60 16.68 -0.46
C TYR A 343 -19.39 17.93 -0.10
N ALA A 344 -18.73 19.00 0.35
CA ALA A 344 -19.37 20.25 0.74
C ALA A 344 -20.18 20.87 -0.41
N GLU A 345 -19.77 20.64 -1.66
CA GLU A 345 -20.40 21.21 -2.84
C GLU A 345 -20.49 20.17 -3.98
N PRO A 346 -21.57 20.19 -4.78
CA PRO A 346 -21.78 19.24 -5.88
C PRO A 346 -20.98 19.58 -7.16
N THR A 347 -19.82 20.24 -7.03
CA THR A 347 -18.98 20.69 -8.15
C THR A 347 -17.69 19.87 -8.23
N PRO A 348 -17.14 19.62 -9.44
CA PRO A 348 -15.90 18.86 -9.62
C PRO A 348 -14.75 19.40 -8.77
N ALA A 349 -13.90 18.52 -8.23
CA ALA A 349 -12.80 18.88 -7.35
C ALA A 349 -11.48 18.23 -7.76
N LEU A 350 -10.44 19.06 -7.91
CA LEU A 350 -9.06 18.62 -8.05
C LEU A 350 -8.38 18.73 -6.68
N VAL A 351 -7.92 17.60 -6.15
CA VAL A 351 -7.15 17.54 -4.90
C VAL A 351 -5.66 17.51 -5.26
N VAL A 352 -4.91 18.51 -4.82
CA VAL A 352 -3.47 18.64 -5.04
C VAL A 352 -2.74 18.31 -3.73
N VAL A 353 -1.88 17.29 -3.77
CA VAL A 353 -1.08 16.84 -2.64
C VAL A 353 0.39 17.08 -2.94
N ASP A 354 0.96 18.13 -2.36
CA ASP A 354 2.39 18.37 -2.52
C ASP A 354 3.18 17.51 -1.51
N TYR A 355 4.18 16.77 -2.00
CA TYR A 355 4.99 15.84 -1.21
C TYR A 355 4.15 14.80 -0.45
N LEU A 356 3.64 13.81 -1.20
CA LEU A 356 2.85 12.69 -0.67
C LEU A 356 3.51 11.98 0.53
N ASN A 357 4.85 12.00 0.60
CA ASN A 357 5.64 11.44 1.68
C ASN A 357 5.50 12.16 3.04
N GLU A 358 5.06 13.42 3.03
CA GLU A 358 4.88 14.25 4.23
C GLU A 358 3.41 14.33 4.63
N SER A 359 2.50 13.99 3.72
CA SER A 359 1.07 13.92 3.97
C SER A 359 0.69 12.59 4.65
N GLN A 360 -0.06 12.64 5.75
CA GLN A 360 -0.56 11.45 6.47
C GLN A 360 -1.77 10.81 5.76
N LEU A 361 -1.73 10.70 4.43
CA LEU A 361 -2.86 10.22 3.65
C LEU A 361 -2.98 8.71 3.67
N ASP A 362 -4.16 8.24 4.06
CA ASP A 362 -4.59 6.86 3.84
C ASP A 362 -4.94 6.71 2.35
N LEU A 363 -3.93 6.32 1.55
CA LEU A 363 -4.08 6.11 0.09
C LEU A 363 -5.17 5.10 -0.25
N PRO A 364 -5.30 3.96 0.48
CA PRO A 364 -6.48 3.13 0.37
C PRO A 364 -7.77 3.93 0.58
N ALA A 365 -7.94 4.66 1.68
CA ALA A 365 -9.19 5.40 1.92
C ALA A 365 -9.50 6.46 0.85
N LEU A 366 -8.50 7.13 0.26
CA LEU A 366 -8.72 8.04 -0.87
C LEU A 366 -9.27 7.31 -2.10
N ARG A 367 -8.62 6.22 -2.48
CA ARG A 367 -8.99 5.41 -3.65
C ARG A 367 -10.37 4.79 -3.50
N HIS A 368 -10.66 4.35 -2.29
CA HIS A 368 -11.73 3.41 -2.02
C HIS A 368 -12.94 4.03 -1.34
N ARG A 369 -12.76 5.08 -0.55
CA ARG A 369 -13.88 5.80 0.06
C ARG A 369 -14.18 7.07 -0.70
N LEU A 370 -13.18 7.92 -0.84
CA LEU A 370 -13.38 9.28 -1.32
C LEU A 370 -13.85 9.33 -2.77
N ILE A 371 -13.08 8.73 -3.69
CA ILE A 371 -13.41 8.77 -5.13
C ILE A 371 -14.77 8.09 -5.41
N PRO A 372 -15.06 6.88 -4.88
CA PRO A 372 -16.33 6.20 -5.14
C PRO A 372 -17.54 6.90 -4.53
N GLU A 373 -17.43 7.45 -3.31
CA GLU A 373 -18.53 8.20 -2.68
C GLU A 373 -18.78 9.54 -3.36
N ALA A 374 -17.72 10.25 -3.78
CA ALA A 374 -17.86 11.45 -4.60
C ALA A 374 -18.63 11.15 -5.90
N ARG A 375 -18.29 10.04 -6.57
CA ARG A 375 -19.01 9.57 -7.77
C ARG A 375 -20.48 9.25 -7.46
N ARG A 376 -20.79 8.62 -6.32
CA ARG A 376 -22.20 8.39 -5.91
C ARG A 376 -22.99 9.69 -5.72
N ARG A 377 -22.30 10.78 -5.36
CA ARG A 377 -22.86 12.13 -5.22
C ARG A 377 -22.79 12.96 -6.51
N ASP A 378 -22.41 12.35 -7.63
CA ASP A 378 -22.22 13.00 -8.94
C ASP A 378 -21.13 14.10 -8.92
N ILE A 379 -20.12 13.92 -8.07
CA ILE A 379 -18.97 14.82 -7.94
C ILE A 379 -17.76 14.14 -8.62
N GLN A 380 -17.23 14.77 -9.66
CA GLN A 380 -16.00 14.32 -10.30
C GLN A 380 -14.79 14.73 -9.45
N VAL A 381 -13.93 13.79 -9.09
CA VAL A 381 -12.72 14.05 -8.30
C VAL A 381 -11.49 13.59 -9.06
N ALA A 382 -10.46 14.43 -9.09
CA ALA A 382 -9.15 14.09 -9.60
C ALA A 382 -8.08 14.37 -8.53
N ILE A 383 -7.02 13.58 -8.49
CA ILE A 383 -5.94 13.74 -7.49
C ILE A 383 -4.61 13.91 -8.21
N LEU A 384 -3.90 14.99 -7.88
CA LEU A 384 -2.55 15.26 -8.36
C LEU A 384 -1.60 15.25 -7.16
N ALA A 385 -0.68 14.29 -7.11
CA ALA A 385 0.29 14.16 -6.04
C ALA A 385 1.73 14.38 -6.54
N SER A 386 2.66 14.73 -5.65
CA SER A 386 4.07 14.92 -5.99
C SER A 386 5.00 14.15 -5.02
N VAL A 387 6.12 13.59 -5.51
CA VAL A 387 7.09 12.84 -4.67
C VAL A 387 8.55 13.05 -5.09
N ARG A 388 9.48 12.77 -4.15
CA ARG A 388 10.94 12.67 -4.42
C ARG A 388 11.34 11.23 -4.80
N PRO A 389 12.31 11.04 -5.72
CA PRO A 389 12.75 9.71 -6.17
C PRO A 389 13.26 8.77 -5.06
N GLY A 390 13.90 9.32 -4.02
CA GLY A 390 14.45 8.53 -2.90
C GLY A 390 13.38 7.83 -2.06
N TRP A 391 12.18 8.41 -1.96
CA TRP A 391 11.06 7.82 -1.24
C TRP A 391 10.38 6.70 -2.04
N LEU A 392 10.25 6.87 -3.37
CA LEU A 392 9.66 5.88 -4.28
C LEU A 392 10.42 4.54 -4.27
N ARG A 393 11.70 4.53 -3.88
CA ARG A 393 12.50 3.30 -3.75
C ARG A 393 12.20 2.49 -2.48
N LYS A 394 11.62 3.11 -1.45
CA LYS A 394 11.35 2.50 -0.13
C LYS A 394 9.88 2.21 0.13
N ALA A 395 8.97 2.93 -0.53
CA ALA A 395 7.53 2.79 -0.34
C ALA A 395 6.99 1.47 -0.91
N ASN A 396 5.86 1.01 -0.36
CA ASN A 396 5.11 -0.15 -0.82
C ASN A 396 4.57 0.12 -2.24
N ARG A 397 5.37 -0.19 -3.28
CA ARG A 397 5.10 0.18 -4.70
C ARG A 397 3.70 -0.20 -5.18
N GLY A 398 3.13 -1.30 -4.67
CA GLY A 398 1.79 -1.77 -5.06
C GLY A 398 0.72 -0.67 -4.92
N GLN A 399 0.52 -0.14 -3.71
CA GLN A 399 -0.57 0.80 -3.42
C GLN A 399 -0.45 2.14 -4.17
N LEU A 400 0.77 2.60 -4.45
CA LEU A 400 1.02 3.84 -5.19
C LEU A 400 0.70 3.69 -6.68
N HIS A 401 1.12 2.58 -7.29
CA HIS A 401 0.80 2.27 -8.69
C HIS A 401 -0.70 2.02 -8.90
N ASP A 402 -1.40 1.58 -7.86
CA ASP A 402 -2.82 1.31 -7.90
C ASP A 402 -3.67 2.60 -7.91
N LEU A 403 -3.20 3.69 -7.27
CA LEU A 403 -3.90 4.98 -7.20
C LEU A 403 -3.39 6.01 -8.23
N PHE A 404 -2.12 5.97 -8.62
CA PHE A 404 -1.52 7.02 -9.44
C PHE A 404 -0.83 6.52 -10.71
N ASP A 405 -0.91 7.36 -11.74
CA ASP A 405 -0.07 7.30 -12.92
C ASP A 405 1.19 8.13 -12.72
N GLU A 406 2.35 7.49 -12.81
CA GLU A 406 3.63 8.19 -12.71
C GLU A 406 3.91 9.04 -13.97
N VAL A 407 4.27 10.30 -13.74
CA VAL A 407 4.74 11.22 -14.77
C VAL A 407 6.02 11.87 -14.28
N GLU A 408 7.13 11.58 -14.97
CA GLU A 408 8.40 12.23 -14.69
C GLU A 408 8.40 13.65 -15.26
N LEU A 409 8.80 14.61 -14.43
CA LEU A 409 9.02 15.98 -14.88
C LEU A 409 10.28 16.04 -15.77
N ARG A 410 10.16 16.77 -16.87
CA ARG A 410 11.24 17.01 -17.83
C ARG A 410 12.43 17.66 -17.13
N GLN A 411 13.62 17.07 -17.28
CA GLN A 411 14.82 17.44 -16.51
C GLN A 411 16.09 17.52 -17.36
N ASP A 412 16.00 17.45 -18.69
CA ASP A 412 17.16 17.66 -19.57
C ASP A 412 17.75 19.06 -19.43
N ASP A 413 19.06 19.15 -19.65
CA ASP A 413 19.84 20.37 -19.41
C ASP A 413 19.36 21.56 -20.25
N ASP A 414 18.92 21.30 -21.49
CA ASP A 414 18.38 22.33 -22.39
C ASP A 414 17.07 22.93 -21.83
N PHE A 415 16.15 22.09 -21.37
CA PHE A 415 14.91 22.55 -20.75
C PHE A 415 15.17 23.28 -19.42
N GLN A 416 16.04 22.73 -18.56
CA GLN A 416 16.37 23.38 -17.28
C GLN A 416 16.98 24.77 -17.50
N LYS A 417 17.82 24.91 -18.51
CA LYS A 417 18.40 26.18 -18.93
C LYS A 417 17.34 27.18 -19.39
N GLU A 418 16.39 26.76 -20.22
CA GLU A 418 15.29 27.61 -20.67
C GLU A 418 14.44 28.14 -19.50
N VAL A 419 14.11 27.26 -18.56
CA VAL A 419 13.37 27.63 -17.33
C VAL A 419 14.20 28.60 -16.47
N ALA A 420 15.50 28.36 -16.32
CA ALA A 420 16.40 29.24 -15.59
C ALA A 420 16.51 30.63 -16.23
N ASP A 421 16.55 30.72 -17.55
CA ASP A 421 16.59 32.01 -18.26
C ASP A 421 15.32 32.82 -18.07
N ASN A 422 14.18 32.15 -18.15
CA ASN A 422 12.90 32.77 -17.88
C ASN A 422 12.86 33.34 -16.45
N ALA A 423 13.38 32.61 -15.46
CA ALA A 423 13.55 33.11 -14.10
C ALA A 423 14.48 34.32 -14.02
N LEU A 424 15.63 34.30 -14.71
CA LEU A 424 16.59 35.40 -14.71
C LEU A 424 16.02 36.67 -15.37
N HIS A 425 15.31 36.53 -16.48
CA HIS A 425 14.67 37.64 -17.16
C HIS A 425 13.57 38.30 -16.32
N ALA A 426 12.78 37.50 -15.60
CA ALA A 426 11.68 38.01 -14.79
C ALA A 426 12.16 38.59 -13.44
N LEU A 427 13.10 37.92 -12.77
CA LEU A 427 13.51 38.25 -11.41
C LEU A 427 14.77 39.12 -11.33
N ALA A 428 15.57 39.18 -12.40
CA ALA A 428 16.79 39.96 -12.47
C ALA A 428 16.93 40.77 -13.77
N PRO A 429 15.95 41.62 -14.13
CA PRO A 429 15.97 42.34 -15.39
C PRO A 429 17.18 43.29 -15.53
N VAL A 430 17.50 44.07 -14.50
CA VAL A 430 18.60 45.06 -14.54
C VAL A 430 19.96 44.35 -14.56
N ALA A 431 20.12 43.28 -13.79
CA ALA A 431 21.34 42.49 -13.81
C ALA A 431 21.54 41.75 -15.14
N THR A 432 20.45 41.25 -15.74
CA THR A 432 20.49 40.59 -17.04
C THR A 432 20.81 41.57 -18.16
N GLU A 433 20.32 42.79 -18.10
CA GLU A 433 20.69 43.87 -19.02
C GLU A 433 22.17 44.25 -18.87
N ARG A 434 22.67 44.33 -17.62
CA ARG A 434 24.04 44.75 -17.32
C ARG A 434 25.10 43.69 -17.63
N TYR A 435 24.84 42.42 -17.34
CA TYR A 435 25.82 41.35 -17.45
C TYR A 435 25.59 40.40 -18.62
N THR A 436 24.45 40.48 -19.32
CA THR A 436 23.97 39.51 -20.34
C THR A 436 23.51 38.18 -19.73
N ILE A 437 22.57 37.50 -20.41
CA ILE A 437 22.02 36.22 -19.94
C ILE A 437 23.10 35.13 -19.81
N GLY A 438 24.10 35.11 -20.69
CA GLY A 438 25.20 34.14 -20.63
C GLY A 438 26.01 34.27 -19.34
N ARG A 439 26.36 35.50 -18.95
CA ARG A 439 27.06 35.75 -17.69
C ARG A 439 26.14 35.56 -16.49
N MET A 440 24.86 35.89 -16.60
CA MET A 440 23.89 35.63 -15.52
C MET A 440 23.72 34.13 -15.27
N ARG A 441 23.73 33.29 -16.31
CA ARG A 441 23.78 31.83 -16.17
C ARG A 441 25.07 31.36 -15.50
N GLU A 442 26.21 31.94 -15.87
CA GLU A 442 27.50 31.64 -15.19
C GLU A 442 27.48 32.03 -13.70
N ILE A 443 26.67 33.02 -13.32
CA ILE A 443 26.53 33.52 -11.94
C ILE A 443 25.48 32.72 -11.15
N CYS A 444 24.34 32.38 -11.78
CA CYS A 444 23.14 31.84 -11.13
C CYS A 444 22.94 30.34 -11.33
N GLY A 445 23.72 29.69 -12.21
CA GLY A 445 23.61 28.29 -12.56
C GLY A 445 22.47 27.98 -13.55
N HIS A 446 22.38 26.71 -13.95
CA HIS A 446 21.42 26.23 -14.96
C HIS A 446 20.18 25.55 -14.38
N ARG A 447 20.13 25.32 -13.06
CA ARG A 447 18.99 24.67 -12.40
C ARG A 447 17.92 25.69 -11.99
N PRO A 448 16.63 25.47 -12.31
CA PRO A 448 15.55 26.44 -12.08
C PRO A 448 15.44 26.98 -10.65
N ILE A 449 15.44 26.10 -9.65
CA ILE A 449 15.33 26.53 -8.24
C ILE A 449 16.53 27.37 -7.80
N VAL A 450 17.71 27.09 -8.33
CA VAL A 450 18.93 27.83 -8.02
C VAL A 450 18.82 29.21 -8.66
N ALA A 451 18.51 29.28 -9.95
CA ALA A 451 18.30 30.54 -10.66
C ALA A 451 17.26 31.43 -9.95
N LEU A 452 16.14 30.86 -9.49
CA LEU A 452 15.12 31.56 -8.69
C LEU A 452 15.68 32.15 -7.38
N LEU A 453 16.45 31.36 -6.63
CA LEU A 453 17.07 31.78 -5.37
C LEU A 453 18.15 32.85 -5.58
N VAL A 454 18.90 32.79 -6.69
CA VAL A 454 20.04 33.70 -6.95
C VAL A 454 19.60 35.01 -7.60
N ALA A 455 18.63 34.95 -8.52
CA ALA A 455 18.30 36.04 -9.43
C ALA A 455 17.92 37.33 -8.68
N ARG A 456 17.01 37.24 -7.69
CA ARG A 456 16.56 38.40 -6.91
C ARG A 456 17.69 39.07 -6.14
N GLU A 457 18.66 38.31 -5.65
CA GLU A 457 19.78 38.86 -4.90
C GLU A 457 20.80 39.54 -5.82
N VAL A 458 21.09 38.95 -6.98
CA VAL A 458 21.94 39.59 -7.98
C VAL A 458 21.29 40.89 -8.45
N GLU A 459 19.98 40.88 -8.68
CA GLU A 459 19.21 42.08 -9.00
C GLU A 459 19.31 43.14 -7.91
N ARG A 460 19.12 42.75 -6.63
CA ARG A 460 19.25 43.66 -5.48
C ARG A 460 20.63 44.31 -5.43
N ARG A 461 21.71 43.53 -5.57
CA ARG A 461 23.08 44.05 -5.52
C ARG A 461 23.38 44.99 -6.68
N VAL A 462 23.00 44.61 -7.89
CA VAL A 462 23.18 45.46 -9.08
C VAL A 462 22.41 46.77 -8.94
N THR A 463 21.18 46.71 -8.44
CA THR A 463 20.33 47.89 -8.19
C THR A 463 20.88 48.76 -7.05
N SER A 464 21.48 48.14 -6.03
CA SER A 464 22.09 48.82 -4.89
C SER A 464 23.53 49.29 -5.14
N GLY A 465 24.08 49.07 -6.33
CA GLY A 465 25.45 49.45 -6.68
C GLY A 465 26.54 48.64 -5.98
N LEU A 466 26.21 47.47 -5.44
CA LEU A 466 27.15 46.56 -4.77
C LEU A 466 27.88 45.69 -5.81
N SER A 467 29.17 45.39 -5.56
CA SER A 467 29.95 44.52 -6.44
C SER A 467 29.46 43.07 -6.38
N LEU A 468 29.40 42.40 -7.54
CA LEU A 468 29.21 40.96 -7.59
C LEU A 468 30.52 40.24 -7.21
N PRO A 469 30.46 39.13 -6.46
CA PRO A 469 31.65 38.33 -6.13
C PRO A 469 32.28 37.73 -7.40
N ASP A 470 33.56 37.35 -7.31
CA ASP A 470 34.29 36.70 -8.40
C ASP A 470 33.86 35.23 -8.53
N LEU A 471 32.73 35.01 -9.20
CA LEU A 471 32.04 33.70 -9.31
C LEU A 471 32.51 32.87 -10.51
N THR A 472 33.75 33.02 -10.95
CA THR A 472 34.29 32.22 -12.06
C THR A 472 34.46 30.76 -11.64
N GLY A 473 33.52 29.87 -11.97
CA GLY A 473 33.74 28.42 -11.81
C GLY A 473 32.56 27.47 -11.62
N LEU A 474 31.31 27.83 -11.99
CA LEU A 474 30.20 26.86 -11.98
C LEU A 474 30.28 25.96 -13.24
N ARG A 475 30.84 24.74 -13.10
CA ARG A 475 30.75 23.63 -14.08
C ARG A 475 30.42 22.30 -13.38
N GLU A 476 29.68 21.48 -14.13
CA GLU A 476 28.82 20.32 -13.81
C GLU A 476 29.12 19.42 -12.59
N GLY A 477 28.04 18.82 -12.04
CA GLY A 477 28.12 17.55 -11.30
C GLY A 477 28.26 17.61 -9.76
N GLY A 478 28.07 18.76 -9.13
CA GLY A 478 28.12 18.90 -7.66
C GLY A 478 27.86 20.31 -7.14
N GLU A 479 27.12 21.11 -7.91
CA GLU A 479 27.16 22.57 -7.90
C GLU A 479 26.25 23.23 -6.86
N ILE A 480 25.08 22.65 -6.58
CA ILE A 480 24.12 23.21 -5.61
C ILE A 480 24.74 23.31 -4.20
N PRO A 481 25.31 22.23 -3.63
CA PRO A 481 25.92 22.32 -2.30
C PRO A 481 27.15 23.22 -2.28
N ARG A 482 27.89 23.35 -3.39
CA ARG A 482 29.09 24.19 -3.48
C ARG A 482 28.74 25.67 -3.57
N TRP A 483 27.73 26.02 -4.36
CA TRP A 483 27.20 27.37 -4.47
C TRP A 483 26.44 27.81 -3.22
N LEU A 484 25.55 26.96 -2.67
CA LEU A 484 24.90 27.24 -1.39
C LEU A 484 25.95 27.44 -0.30
N ARG A 485 27.02 26.63 -0.23
CA ARG A 485 28.15 26.88 0.68
C ARG A 485 28.86 28.21 0.43
N SER A 486 29.04 28.61 -0.83
CA SER A 486 29.61 29.93 -1.18
C SER A 486 28.71 31.08 -0.74
N ARG A 487 27.39 30.96 -0.89
CA ARG A 487 26.41 31.97 -0.47
C ARG A 487 26.21 32.03 1.03
N LEU A 488 26.06 30.87 1.67
CA LEU A 488 26.11 30.76 3.12
C LEU A 488 27.40 31.44 3.62
N GLY A 489 28.54 31.23 2.95
CA GLY A 489 29.81 31.91 3.27
C GLY A 489 29.80 33.43 3.11
N GLU A 490 28.99 33.99 2.20
CA GLU A 490 28.80 35.44 2.05
C GLU A 490 27.85 36.03 3.11
N ASP A 491 26.90 35.23 3.61
CA ASP A 491 25.93 35.62 4.63
C ASP A 491 26.41 35.27 6.06
N ASP A 492 27.71 35.02 6.25
CA ASP A 492 28.35 34.56 7.50
C ASP A 492 27.81 33.23 8.06
N LEU A 493 27.09 32.46 7.23
CA LEU A 493 26.55 31.12 7.49
C LEU A 493 27.37 30.00 6.84
N GLY A 494 28.51 30.29 6.23
CA GLY A 494 29.34 29.30 5.56
C GLY A 494 30.32 28.61 6.49
N LEU A 495 30.98 27.59 5.96
CA LEU A 495 32.09 26.96 6.65
C LEU A 495 33.32 27.88 6.59
N PRO A 496 34.03 28.08 7.72
CA PRO A 496 35.31 28.77 7.70
C PRO A 496 36.33 28.00 6.85
N GLY A 497 37.25 28.73 6.21
CA GLY A 497 38.34 28.11 5.46
C GLY A 497 39.23 27.25 6.36
N ARG A 498 39.78 26.16 5.83
CA ARG A 498 40.71 25.30 6.57
C ARG A 498 41.98 26.08 6.91
N GLU A 499 42.15 26.45 8.18
CA GLU A 499 43.31 27.22 8.64
C GLU A 499 44.60 26.38 8.63
N HIS A 500 44.50 25.08 8.98
CA HIS A 500 45.64 24.16 9.09
C HIS A 500 45.26 22.74 8.63
N ALA A 501 46.21 22.04 7.99
CA ALA A 501 45.98 20.68 7.45
C ALA A 501 45.60 19.65 8.53
N PHE A 502 45.98 19.87 9.79
CA PHE A 502 45.69 18.97 10.92
C PHE A 502 44.46 19.37 11.74
N VAL A 503 43.79 20.47 11.39
CA VAL A 503 42.58 20.94 12.09
C VAL A 503 41.40 20.78 11.13
N PRO A 504 40.40 19.94 11.46
CA PRO A 504 39.22 19.76 10.61
C PRO A 504 38.36 21.03 10.59
N VAL A 505 37.65 21.25 9.49
CA VAL A 505 36.73 22.39 9.36
C VAL A 505 35.50 22.18 10.25
N ARG A 506 35.07 23.23 10.95
CA ARG A 506 33.90 23.21 11.84
C ARG A 506 32.89 24.28 11.47
N ALA A 507 31.61 24.02 11.69
CA ALA A 507 30.54 24.98 11.41
C ALA A 507 30.63 26.22 12.34
N SER A 508 30.24 27.40 11.82
CA SER A 508 30.15 28.62 12.63
C SER A 508 28.95 28.57 13.59
N HIS A 509 28.98 29.38 14.66
CA HIS A 509 27.85 29.51 15.60
C HIS A 509 26.54 29.87 14.88
N SER A 510 26.62 30.80 13.91
CA SER A 510 25.48 31.23 13.10
C SER A 510 24.93 30.10 12.23
N LEU A 511 25.80 29.30 11.60
CA LEU A 511 25.41 28.16 10.76
C LEU A 511 24.71 27.08 11.59
N VAL A 512 25.26 26.71 12.76
CA VAL A 512 24.64 25.73 13.65
C VAL A 512 23.26 26.20 14.13
N ALA A 513 23.15 27.47 14.52
CA ALA A 513 21.88 28.07 14.94
C ALA A 513 20.84 28.12 13.81
N ALA A 514 21.27 28.43 12.58
CA ALA A 514 20.40 28.45 11.41
C ALA A 514 19.92 27.05 11.01
N ALA A 515 20.80 26.05 11.08
CA ALA A 515 20.44 24.65 10.85
C ALA A 515 19.43 24.15 11.90
N ALA A 516 19.61 24.49 13.18
CA ALA A 516 18.64 24.17 14.23
C ALA A 516 17.28 24.86 14.02
N ALA A 517 17.27 26.15 13.64
CA ALA A 517 16.05 26.89 13.33
C ALA A 517 15.25 26.26 12.17
N THR A 518 15.94 25.93 11.08
CA THR A 518 15.31 25.36 9.88
C THR A 518 14.88 23.91 10.08
N ALA A 519 15.62 23.12 10.87
CA ALA A 519 15.24 21.75 11.24
C ALA A 519 14.00 21.70 12.16
N ALA A 520 13.77 22.75 12.94
CA ALA A 520 12.59 22.89 13.78
C ALA A 520 11.33 23.32 13.00
N CYS A 521 11.45 23.82 11.77
CA CYS A 521 10.29 24.28 11.00
C CYS A 521 9.45 23.09 10.44
N PRO A 522 8.13 23.27 10.26
CA PRO A 522 7.35 24.47 10.54
C PRO A 522 6.85 24.56 12.00
N GLN A 523 7.05 25.71 12.64
CA GLN A 523 6.62 25.98 14.02
C GLN A 523 6.41 27.49 14.26
N ALA A 524 5.83 27.86 15.41
CA ALA A 524 5.72 29.27 15.81
C ALA A 524 7.11 29.92 15.92
N ARG A 525 7.19 31.23 15.65
CA ARG A 525 8.44 31.99 15.71
C ARG A 525 9.20 31.83 17.04
N GLU A 526 8.46 31.73 18.14
CA GLU A 526 9.04 31.55 19.47
C GLU A 526 9.79 30.20 19.58
N ASP A 527 9.18 29.11 19.12
CA ASP A 527 9.77 27.77 19.13
C ASP A 527 10.99 27.66 18.22
N VAL A 528 10.91 28.25 17.01
CA VAL A 528 12.04 28.28 16.06
C VAL A 528 13.22 29.07 16.64
N THR A 529 12.93 30.20 17.29
CA THR A 529 13.96 31.01 17.96
C THR A 529 14.54 30.28 19.18
N ALA A 530 13.71 29.55 19.93
CA ALA A 530 14.15 28.72 21.04
C ALA A 530 15.11 27.61 20.57
N ALA A 531 14.81 26.94 19.45
CA ALA A 531 15.68 25.91 18.87
C ALA A 531 17.05 26.48 18.50
N ALA A 532 17.10 27.64 17.83
CA ALA A 532 18.34 28.35 17.52
C ALA A 532 19.13 28.74 18.78
N ARG A 533 18.42 29.21 19.82
CA ARG A 533 19.03 29.57 21.11
C ARG A 533 19.65 28.38 21.82
N ALA A 534 18.93 27.25 21.88
CA ALA A 534 19.42 26.02 22.51
C ALA A 534 20.70 25.51 21.82
N ALA A 535 20.76 25.59 20.49
CA ALA A 535 21.96 25.22 19.75
C ALA A 535 23.17 26.12 20.06
N LEU A 536 22.97 27.44 20.16
CA LEU A 536 24.03 28.38 20.56
C LEU A 536 24.51 28.14 21.99
N THR A 537 23.60 27.85 22.93
CA THR A 537 23.94 27.53 24.32
C THR A 537 24.80 26.26 24.39
N ALA A 538 24.42 25.20 23.67
CA ALA A 538 25.16 23.94 23.66
C ALA A 538 26.60 24.11 23.12
N LEU A 539 26.80 24.92 22.07
CA LEU A 539 28.14 25.27 21.58
C LEU A 539 28.96 26.01 22.65
N GLY A 540 28.36 26.99 23.33
CA GLY A 540 29.02 27.75 24.38
C GLY A 540 29.47 26.87 25.55
N GLU A 541 28.64 25.89 25.95
CA GLU A 541 28.97 24.92 27.01
C GLU A 541 30.09 23.97 26.59
N ALA A 542 30.05 23.43 25.37
CA ALA A 542 31.10 22.58 24.84
C ALA A 542 32.46 23.31 24.79
N MET A 543 32.45 24.58 24.38
CA MET A 543 33.65 25.43 24.38
C MET A 543 34.18 25.71 25.79
N ALA A 544 33.30 25.99 26.75
CA ALA A 544 33.70 26.20 28.14
C ALA A 544 34.33 24.93 28.74
N LEU A 545 33.81 23.75 28.40
CA LEU A 545 34.35 22.47 28.82
C LEU A 545 35.73 22.18 28.20
N ALA A 546 35.90 22.44 26.91
CA ALA A 546 37.19 22.30 26.21
C ALA A 546 38.27 23.22 26.80
N ALA A 547 37.91 24.48 27.08
CA ALA A 547 38.80 25.44 27.74
C ALA A 547 39.25 24.98 29.14
N GLN A 548 38.37 24.30 29.89
CA GLN A 548 38.70 23.72 31.20
C GLN A 548 39.60 22.48 31.10
N GLN A 549 39.50 21.70 30.02
CA GLN A 549 40.27 20.46 29.81
C GLN A 549 41.64 20.70 29.18
N GLY A 550 42.00 21.94 28.84
CA GLY A 550 43.30 22.29 28.27
C GLY A 550 43.52 21.76 26.84
N THR A 551 42.46 21.28 26.19
CA THR A 551 42.45 20.98 24.75
C THR A 551 42.27 22.31 24.03
N GLY A 552 43.27 22.72 23.24
CA GLY A 552 43.34 24.06 22.64
C GLY A 552 42.04 24.48 21.97
N VAL A 553 41.59 25.71 22.27
CA VAL A 553 40.39 26.29 21.70
C VAL A 553 40.66 26.64 20.22
N PRO A 554 39.92 26.08 19.23
CA PRO A 554 40.12 26.40 17.82
C PRO A 554 39.79 27.88 17.53
N ALA A 555 40.47 28.50 16.56
CA ALA A 555 40.32 29.92 16.23
C ALA A 555 38.90 30.36 15.81
N ALA A 556 38.03 29.43 15.40
CA ALA A 556 36.59 29.67 15.23
C ALA A 556 35.87 30.17 16.50
N ALA A 557 36.48 30.00 17.68
CA ALA A 557 36.01 30.50 18.97
C ALA A 557 36.13 32.02 19.19
N GLN A 558 36.73 32.74 18.25
CA GLN A 558 36.90 34.20 18.34
C GLN A 558 35.78 34.99 17.65
N SER A 559 34.82 34.33 16.97
CA SER A 559 33.66 35.02 16.41
C SER A 559 32.67 35.38 17.53
N ALA A 560 32.10 36.60 17.51
CA ALA A 560 31.05 36.97 18.43
C ALA A 560 29.87 35.99 18.32
N VAL A 561 29.45 35.40 19.45
CA VAL A 561 28.26 34.52 19.49
C VAL A 561 27.03 35.38 19.15
N PRO A 562 26.30 35.09 18.06
CA PRO A 562 25.13 35.88 17.67
C PRO A 562 23.97 35.64 18.64
N ARG A 563 22.99 36.56 18.69
CA ARG A 563 21.72 36.28 19.39
C ARG A 563 20.82 35.45 18.48
N ALA A 564 20.07 34.52 19.06
CA ALA A 564 19.18 33.64 18.30
C ALA A 564 18.12 34.43 17.50
N GLU A 565 17.61 35.52 18.09
CA GLU A 565 16.66 36.44 17.47
C GLU A 565 17.25 37.07 16.21
N ASP A 566 18.53 37.45 16.26
CA ASP A 566 19.24 38.07 15.14
C ASP A 566 19.45 37.05 14.01
N VAL A 567 19.76 35.79 14.34
CA VAL A 567 19.87 34.70 13.35
C VAL A 567 18.53 34.46 12.65
N VAL A 568 17.44 34.30 13.40
CA VAL A 568 16.09 34.09 12.81
C VAL A 568 15.64 35.31 12.01
N ALA A 569 15.89 36.52 12.50
CA ALA A 569 15.60 37.75 11.76
C ALA A 569 16.42 37.85 10.47
N THR A 570 17.68 37.41 10.50
CA THR A 570 18.55 37.36 9.33
C THR A 570 18.00 36.35 8.32
N LEU A 571 17.64 35.13 8.74
CA LEU A 571 17.04 34.13 7.85
C LEU A 571 15.74 34.62 7.19
N LEU A 572 14.89 35.35 7.92
CA LEU A 572 13.71 36.01 7.35
C LEU A 572 14.09 37.11 6.35
N SER A 573 15.07 37.95 6.69
CA SER A 573 15.51 39.06 5.82
C SER A 573 16.16 38.57 4.52
N LEU A 574 16.83 37.42 4.58
CA LEU A 574 17.45 36.78 3.43
C LEU A 574 16.44 35.95 2.61
N GLY A 575 15.21 35.76 3.11
CA GLY A 575 14.17 34.96 2.46
C GLY A 575 14.36 33.45 2.58
N TRP A 576 15.13 32.97 3.55
CA TRP A 576 15.35 31.54 3.83
C TRP A 576 14.23 30.98 4.70
N LEU A 577 13.66 31.83 5.57
CA LEU A 577 12.42 31.58 6.29
C LEU A 577 11.32 32.51 5.77
N GLU A 578 10.08 32.04 5.80
CA GLU A 578 8.88 32.81 5.53
C GLU A 578 7.92 32.74 6.71
N THR A 579 7.05 33.73 6.84
CA THR A 579 5.97 33.74 7.83
C THR A 579 4.65 33.47 7.11
N GLU A 580 3.97 32.39 7.50
CA GLU A 580 2.65 32.03 7.01
C GLU A 580 1.57 32.96 7.63
N PRO A 581 0.36 33.05 7.06
CA PRO A 581 -0.70 33.94 7.55
C PRO A 581 -1.12 33.70 9.01
N ASP A 582 -0.93 32.48 9.51
CA ASP A 582 -1.22 32.08 10.90
C ASP A 582 -0.08 32.41 11.89
N GLY A 583 1.03 32.99 11.41
CA GLY A 583 2.22 33.32 12.19
C GLY A 583 3.24 32.18 12.31
N THR A 584 2.99 31.03 11.68
CA THR A 584 3.94 29.91 11.61
C THR A 584 5.13 30.29 10.73
N LEU A 585 6.35 29.95 11.17
CA LEU A 585 7.54 30.08 10.34
C LEU A 585 7.75 28.80 9.52
N THR A 586 7.94 28.95 8.22
CA THR A 586 8.24 27.86 7.29
C THR A 586 9.55 28.15 6.56
N VAL A 587 10.22 27.11 6.08
CA VAL A 587 11.42 27.27 5.25
C VAL A 587 10.98 27.52 3.82
N ALA A 588 11.63 28.47 3.14
CA ALA A 588 11.29 28.82 1.77
C ALA A 588 11.37 27.61 0.81
N HIS A 589 12.31 26.70 1.09
CA HIS A 589 12.38 25.39 0.46
C HIS A 589 13.22 24.42 1.30
N ASP A 590 12.80 23.16 1.40
CA ASP A 590 13.53 22.07 2.07
C ASP A 590 15.03 21.93 1.79
N LEU A 591 15.49 22.30 0.58
CA LEU A 591 16.89 22.20 0.18
C LEU A 591 17.78 23.08 1.06
N VAL A 592 17.23 24.18 1.56
CA VAL A 592 17.86 25.06 2.54
C VAL A 592 18.14 24.29 3.83
N THR A 593 17.11 23.66 4.41
CA THR A 593 17.25 22.84 5.62
C THR A 593 18.25 21.72 5.39
N ASP A 594 18.09 20.98 4.28
CA ASP A 594 18.92 19.84 3.94
C ASP A 594 20.40 20.25 3.85
N GLN A 595 20.69 21.38 3.20
CA GLN A 595 22.06 21.89 3.05
C GLN A 595 22.64 22.44 4.35
N LEU A 596 21.88 23.21 5.14
CA LEU A 596 22.34 23.75 6.43
C LEU A 596 22.65 22.60 7.38
N VAL A 597 21.75 21.63 7.48
CA VAL A 597 21.93 20.41 8.29
C VAL A 597 23.12 19.59 7.79
N GLU A 598 23.23 19.29 6.49
CA GLU A 598 24.39 18.55 5.95
C GLU A 598 25.71 19.30 6.21
N SER A 599 25.73 20.64 6.11
CA SER A 599 26.94 21.45 6.33
C SER A 599 27.40 21.44 7.79
N VAL A 600 26.48 21.23 8.73
CA VAL A 600 26.81 21.06 10.15
C VAL A 600 27.23 19.63 10.45
N LEU A 601 26.53 18.63 9.90
CA LEU A 601 26.83 17.22 10.16
C LEU A 601 28.13 16.77 9.47
N LEU A 602 28.37 17.20 8.24
CA LEU A 602 29.52 16.85 7.41
C LEU A 602 30.14 18.13 6.79
N PRO A 603 30.87 18.93 7.58
CA PRO A 603 31.57 20.12 7.05
C PRO A 603 32.52 19.77 5.90
N GLU A 604 33.23 18.64 6.03
CA GLU A 604 34.11 18.08 5.01
C GLU A 604 33.51 16.78 4.46
N ARG A 605 33.30 16.74 3.12
CA ARG A 605 32.48 15.72 2.46
C ARG A 605 32.95 14.27 2.68
N ASP A 606 34.26 14.06 2.81
CA ASP A 606 34.90 12.74 2.86
C ASP A 606 35.62 12.51 4.21
N GLU A 607 35.40 13.39 5.19
CA GLU A 607 35.97 13.27 6.54
C GLU A 607 34.92 12.84 7.57
N ALA A 608 35.35 12.65 8.82
CA ALA A 608 34.46 12.28 9.92
C ALA A 608 33.44 13.39 10.22
N PRO A 609 32.21 13.05 10.68
CA PRO A 609 31.22 14.05 11.05
C PRO A 609 31.70 14.97 12.18
N ASP A 610 31.26 16.23 12.18
CA ASP A 610 31.52 17.17 13.28
C ASP A 610 30.57 16.86 14.45
N THR A 611 31.05 16.04 15.38
CA THR A 611 30.27 15.61 16.56
C THR A 611 29.78 16.78 17.40
N ASP A 612 30.61 17.80 17.62
CA ASP A 612 30.27 18.94 18.48
C ASP A 612 29.20 19.81 17.81
N GLY A 613 29.35 20.08 16.51
CA GLY A 613 28.36 20.79 15.71
C GLY A 613 27.03 20.04 15.59
N ALA A 614 27.09 18.72 15.38
CA ALA A 614 25.92 17.84 15.33
C ALA A 614 25.17 17.84 16.67
N HIS A 615 25.87 17.67 17.80
CA HIS A 615 25.26 17.68 19.13
C HIS A 615 24.60 19.03 19.45
N ALA A 616 25.24 20.14 19.06
CA ALA A 616 24.67 21.46 19.24
C ALA A 616 23.41 21.69 18.39
N LEU A 617 23.43 21.28 17.11
CA LEU A 617 22.22 21.31 16.27
C LEU A 617 21.07 20.52 16.92
N LEU A 618 21.39 19.33 17.44
CA LEU A 618 20.41 18.44 18.07
C LEU A 618 19.87 18.97 19.39
N ALA A 619 20.63 19.81 20.13
CA ALA A 619 20.11 20.51 21.31
C ALA A 619 18.87 21.36 20.98
N GLY A 620 18.78 21.89 19.75
CA GLY A 620 17.59 22.58 19.24
C GLY A 620 16.33 21.71 19.18
N CYS A 621 16.46 20.38 19.18
CA CYS A 621 15.32 19.45 19.17
C CYS A 621 14.64 19.37 20.54
N LEU A 622 15.36 19.66 21.63
CA LEU A 622 14.89 19.48 23.01
C LEU A 622 13.99 20.61 23.53
N VAL A 623 13.63 21.57 22.68
CA VAL A 623 12.85 22.75 23.10
C VAL A 623 11.36 22.46 23.24
N SER A 624 10.82 21.54 22.43
CA SER A 624 9.41 21.14 22.48
C SER A 624 9.25 19.73 21.90
N PRO A 625 8.17 18.99 22.26
CA PRO A 625 7.87 17.71 21.63
C PRO A 625 7.74 17.83 20.10
N ARG A 626 7.13 18.91 19.61
CA ARG A 626 6.99 19.17 18.17
C ARG A 626 8.34 19.36 17.49
N ALA A 627 9.30 20.06 18.12
CA ALA A 627 10.65 20.21 17.60
C ALA A 627 11.37 18.86 17.45
N VAL A 628 11.19 17.92 18.39
CA VAL A 628 11.72 16.55 18.26
C VAL A 628 11.13 15.85 17.02
N GLY A 629 9.81 15.92 16.85
CA GLY A 629 9.13 15.31 15.71
C GLY A 629 9.59 15.90 14.36
N ARG A 630 9.71 17.23 14.27
CA ARG A 630 10.19 17.91 13.05
C ARG A 630 11.64 17.61 12.74
N ALA A 631 12.50 17.59 13.75
CA ALA A 631 13.88 17.19 13.58
C ALA A 631 13.99 15.73 13.11
N ALA A 632 13.22 14.79 13.68
CA ALA A 632 13.22 13.40 13.25
C ALA A 632 12.88 13.25 11.76
N LEU A 633 11.88 13.99 11.26
CA LEU A 633 11.50 14.00 9.85
C LEU A 633 12.57 14.65 8.95
N ASN A 634 13.02 15.85 9.30
CA ASN A 634 14.00 16.63 8.51
C ASN A 634 15.39 15.95 8.47
N LEU A 635 15.88 15.44 9.61
CA LEU A 635 17.12 14.66 9.67
C LEU A 635 16.97 13.34 8.94
N GLY A 636 15.82 12.66 9.09
CA GLY A 636 15.52 11.43 8.36
C GLY A 636 15.61 11.61 6.85
N ARG A 637 15.14 12.74 6.34
CA ARG A 637 15.27 13.12 4.92
C ARG A 637 16.73 13.22 4.48
N VAL A 638 17.56 13.98 5.21
CA VAL A 638 18.99 14.13 4.90
C VAL A 638 19.74 12.80 4.97
N VAL A 639 19.49 11.99 6.01
CA VAL A 639 20.13 10.68 6.19
C VAL A 639 19.74 9.70 5.07
N ASN A 640 18.49 9.73 4.63
CA ASN A 640 18.03 8.90 3.51
C ASN A 640 18.68 9.30 2.18
N ASP A 641 18.86 10.59 1.93
CA ASP A 641 19.54 11.09 0.73
C ASP A 641 21.05 10.74 0.77
N LEU A 642 21.70 10.83 1.93
CA LEU A 642 23.08 10.37 2.12
C LEU A 642 23.23 8.85 1.92
N ALA A 643 22.21 8.06 2.28
CA ALA A 643 22.22 6.61 2.08
C ALA A 643 22.22 6.22 0.60
N LEU A 644 21.58 7.01 -0.28
CA LEU A 644 21.63 6.79 -1.74
C LEU A 644 23.05 6.94 -2.31
N ALA A 645 23.91 7.69 -1.61
CA ALA A 645 25.31 7.91 -1.96
C ALA A 645 26.28 7.07 -1.11
N ASP A 646 25.79 6.13 -0.30
CA ASP A 646 26.57 5.29 0.62
C ASP A 646 27.41 6.09 1.66
N ARG A 647 26.87 7.24 2.11
CA ARG A 647 27.55 8.18 3.03
C ARG A 647 26.88 8.35 4.39
N SER A 648 25.78 7.63 4.66
CA SER A 648 24.97 7.82 5.86
C SER A 648 25.53 7.17 7.14
N GLY A 649 26.42 6.17 7.01
CA GLY A 649 26.91 5.37 8.14
C GLY A 649 27.54 6.17 9.28
N PRO A 650 28.60 6.98 9.03
CA PRO A 650 29.25 7.79 10.05
C PRO A 650 28.31 8.81 10.70
N VAL A 651 27.46 9.47 9.90
CA VAL A 651 26.48 10.45 10.40
C VAL A 651 25.46 9.79 11.31
N SER A 652 24.93 8.64 10.89
CA SER A 652 23.96 7.88 11.69
C SER A 652 24.55 7.47 13.05
N ALA A 653 25.84 7.14 13.11
CA ALA A 653 26.51 6.80 14.37
C ALA A 653 26.51 7.98 15.36
N VAL A 654 26.79 9.21 14.89
CA VAL A 654 26.76 10.42 15.73
C VAL A 654 25.34 10.75 16.19
N LEU A 655 24.37 10.73 15.27
CA LEU A 655 22.96 11.01 15.59
C LEU A 655 22.39 10.02 16.62
N ASN A 656 22.76 8.73 16.50
CA ASN A 656 22.33 7.67 17.41
C ASN A 656 23.01 7.75 18.78
N ALA A 657 24.31 8.10 18.81
CA ALA A 657 25.04 8.30 20.05
C ALA A 657 24.45 9.45 20.87
N TRP A 658 24.16 10.59 20.22
CA TRP A 658 23.49 11.72 20.87
C TRP A 658 22.12 11.34 21.41
N PHE A 659 21.29 10.68 20.60
CA PHE A 659 19.95 10.24 21.02
C PHE A 659 20.02 9.33 22.26
N THR A 660 20.99 8.41 22.27
CA THR A 660 21.21 7.51 23.40
C THR A 660 21.63 8.27 24.67
N GLN A 661 22.50 9.27 24.52
CA GLN A 661 22.96 10.10 25.63
C GLN A 661 21.85 10.97 26.22
N HIS A 662 20.92 11.47 25.39
CA HIS A 662 19.82 12.35 25.79
C HIS A 662 18.47 11.64 25.93
N ALA A 663 18.48 10.31 25.99
CA ALA A 663 17.26 9.50 25.99
C ALA A 663 16.29 9.86 27.15
N ALA A 664 16.82 10.12 28.35
CA ALA A 664 16.02 10.50 29.50
C ALA A 664 15.34 11.87 29.33
N ASP A 665 16.07 12.85 28.78
CA ASP A 665 15.56 14.20 28.54
C ASP A 665 14.48 14.18 27.45
N LEU A 666 14.74 13.43 26.36
CA LEU A 666 13.76 13.20 25.29
C LEU A 666 12.48 12.57 25.81
N GLY A 667 12.58 11.52 26.63
CA GLY A 667 11.40 10.88 27.22
C GLY A 667 10.62 11.78 28.15
N ALA A 668 11.32 12.58 28.98
CA ALA A 668 10.68 13.55 29.86
C ALA A 668 9.95 14.66 29.07
N LEU A 669 10.56 15.16 28.00
CA LEU A 669 9.98 16.19 27.13
C LEU A 669 8.75 15.66 26.40
N LEU A 670 8.86 14.50 25.74
CA LEU A 670 7.77 13.92 24.95
C LEU A 670 6.55 13.60 25.82
N ARG A 671 6.75 13.31 27.11
CA ARG A 671 5.69 13.02 28.10
C ARG A 671 4.78 14.22 28.43
N ILE A 672 5.23 15.45 28.19
CA ILE A 672 4.52 16.68 28.61
C ILE A 672 3.13 16.76 27.97
N ASP A 673 3.03 16.47 26.66
CA ASP A 673 1.79 16.59 25.90
C ASP A 673 1.40 15.23 25.28
N PRO A 674 0.17 14.74 25.51
CA PRO A 674 -0.28 13.47 24.95
C PRO A 674 -0.44 13.52 23.43
N GLY A 675 -0.95 14.60 22.85
CA GLY A 675 -1.15 14.69 21.40
C GLY A 675 0.18 14.86 20.67
N VAL A 676 0.84 15.99 20.93
CA VAL A 676 2.09 16.38 20.27
C VAL A 676 3.21 15.39 20.57
N GLY A 677 3.29 14.88 21.81
CA GLY A 677 4.26 13.85 22.19
C GLY A 677 4.03 12.51 21.48
N GLY A 678 2.76 12.10 21.31
CA GLY A 678 2.40 10.89 20.56
C GLY A 678 2.78 10.99 19.08
N TYR A 679 2.58 12.15 18.45
CA TYR A 679 3.00 12.42 17.07
C TYR A 679 4.52 12.45 16.91
N ALA A 680 5.22 13.14 17.82
CA ALA A 680 6.68 13.20 17.80
C ALA A 680 7.31 11.82 18.00
N LEU A 681 6.80 11.00 18.93
CA LEU A 681 7.21 9.60 19.08
C LEU A 681 6.89 8.78 17.84
N GLY A 682 5.73 8.99 17.22
CA GLY A 682 5.39 8.40 15.93
C GLY A 682 6.46 8.68 14.87
N ALA A 683 6.88 9.95 14.72
CA ALA A 683 7.94 10.35 13.80
C ALA A 683 9.30 9.69 14.13
N VAL A 684 9.71 9.68 15.40
CA VAL A 684 10.93 9.01 15.88
C VAL A 684 10.92 7.51 15.55
N CYS A 685 9.76 6.84 15.70
CA CYS A 685 9.60 5.42 15.41
C CYS A 685 9.45 5.08 13.91
N SER A 686 9.33 6.08 13.02
CA SER A 686 8.99 5.87 11.60
C SER A 686 10.17 5.53 10.70
N GLY A 687 11.40 5.50 11.22
CA GLY A 687 12.59 5.13 10.47
C GLY A 687 13.84 5.87 10.89
N ALA A 688 14.77 6.04 9.95
CA ALA A 688 16.01 6.77 10.18
C ALA A 688 15.75 8.24 10.59
N PRO A 689 16.59 8.83 11.45
CA PRO A 689 17.77 8.20 12.06
C PRO A 689 17.46 7.33 13.29
N TRP A 690 16.38 7.61 14.03
CA TRP A 690 16.29 7.20 15.43
C TRP A 690 15.42 5.99 15.75
N SER A 691 14.75 5.35 14.80
CA SER A 691 13.88 4.20 15.11
C SER A 691 14.62 3.08 15.85
N VAL A 692 15.87 2.80 15.49
CA VAL A 692 16.71 1.79 16.16
C VAL A 692 17.12 2.25 17.56
N SER A 693 17.57 3.50 17.72
CA SER A 693 17.96 4.04 19.02
C SER A 693 16.77 4.18 19.98
N ALA A 694 15.57 4.46 19.47
CA ALA A 694 14.34 4.48 20.26
C ALA A 694 14.04 3.10 20.87
N VAL A 695 14.30 2.01 20.13
CA VAL A 695 14.18 0.63 20.65
C VAL A 695 15.27 0.33 21.67
N GLN A 696 16.52 0.72 21.40
CA GLN A 696 17.64 0.52 22.35
C GLN A 696 17.42 1.26 23.68
N CYS A 697 16.85 2.46 23.63
CA CYS A 697 16.58 3.32 24.78
C CYS A 697 15.10 3.32 25.20
N TRP A 698 14.36 2.26 24.89
CA TRP A 698 12.91 2.21 25.03
C TRP A 698 12.41 2.62 26.42
N SER A 699 13.06 2.12 27.47
CA SER A 699 12.70 2.39 28.87
C SER A 699 12.82 3.87 29.26
N GLN A 700 13.66 4.63 28.56
CA GLN A 700 13.91 6.04 28.83
C GLN A 700 13.07 6.95 27.95
N VAL A 701 12.84 6.59 26.69
CA VAL A 701 12.17 7.47 25.71
C VAL A 701 10.69 7.17 25.57
N VAL A 702 10.33 5.92 25.27
CA VAL A 702 8.97 5.55 24.84
C VAL A 702 8.13 5.06 26.01
N SER A 703 8.70 4.22 26.90
CA SER A 703 8.00 3.68 28.07
C SER A 703 7.38 4.74 28.98
N PRO A 704 8.04 5.87 29.32
CA PRO A 704 7.43 6.87 30.20
C PRO A 704 6.18 7.49 29.61
N TRP A 705 6.17 7.73 28.30
CA TRP A 705 4.99 8.25 27.60
C TRP A 705 3.87 7.21 27.56
N LEU A 706 4.18 5.94 27.23
CA LEU A 706 3.20 4.85 27.21
C LEU A 706 2.59 4.60 28.59
N ALA A 707 3.36 4.74 29.67
CA ALA A 707 2.86 4.57 31.03
C ALA A 707 1.77 5.59 31.39
N ASP A 708 1.94 6.84 30.97
CA ASP A 708 1.01 7.94 31.29
C ASP A 708 -0.16 8.04 30.32
N HIS A 709 0.12 7.85 29.02
CA HIS A 709 -0.79 8.19 27.94
C HIS A 709 -1.18 7.00 27.07
N GLY A 710 -0.52 5.84 27.23
CA GLY A 710 -0.74 4.64 26.41
C GLY A 710 -2.14 4.04 26.50
N SER A 711 -2.94 4.43 27.51
CA SER A 711 -4.35 4.04 27.63
C SER A 711 -5.33 5.06 27.03
N ARG A 712 -4.85 6.23 26.57
CA ARG A 712 -5.67 7.30 25.98
C ARG A 712 -5.84 7.08 24.48
N VAL A 713 -6.86 7.69 23.88
CA VAL A 713 -7.09 7.64 22.43
C VAL A 713 -5.89 8.20 21.64
N ALA A 714 -5.19 9.21 22.18
CA ALA A 714 -3.98 9.80 21.59
C ALA A 714 -2.85 8.78 21.29
N ALA A 715 -2.78 7.66 22.02
CA ALA A 715 -1.80 6.60 21.77
C ALA A 715 -1.96 5.92 20.40
N ARG A 716 -3.14 6.03 19.76
CA ARG A 716 -3.42 5.46 18.45
C ARG A 716 -2.30 5.72 17.43
N HIS A 717 -1.80 6.96 17.35
CA HIS A 717 -0.83 7.34 16.33
C HIS A 717 0.51 6.62 16.53
N LEU A 718 1.03 6.62 17.76
CA LEU A 718 2.24 5.88 18.11
C LEU A 718 2.06 4.38 17.90
N LEU A 719 0.92 3.82 18.30
CA LEU A 719 0.64 2.39 18.09
C LEU A 719 0.60 2.04 16.59
N TYR A 720 -0.09 2.84 15.77
CA TYR A 720 -0.17 2.64 14.32
C TYR A 720 1.21 2.73 13.65
N ARG A 721 1.94 3.84 13.85
CA ARG A 721 3.26 4.05 13.23
C ARG A 721 4.30 3.07 13.76
N GLY A 722 4.28 2.82 15.07
CA GLY A 722 5.18 1.88 15.71
C GLY A 722 5.00 0.45 15.19
N LEU A 723 3.76 -0.02 15.10
CA LEU A 723 3.48 -1.36 14.57
C LEU A 723 3.81 -1.49 13.07
N HIS A 724 3.74 -0.40 12.28
CA HIS A 724 4.11 -0.44 10.86
C HIS A 724 5.61 -0.32 10.58
N HIS A 725 6.33 0.49 11.36
CA HIS A 725 7.68 0.94 10.99
C HIS A 725 8.79 0.45 11.93
N LEU A 726 8.48 0.08 13.17
CA LEU A 726 9.50 -0.45 14.07
C LEU A 726 9.95 -1.85 13.65
N PRO A 727 11.23 -2.19 13.87
CA PRO A 727 11.69 -3.57 13.76
C PRO A 727 10.92 -4.46 14.73
N GLU A 728 10.97 -5.78 14.51
CA GLU A 728 10.26 -6.81 15.29
C GLU A 728 10.41 -6.59 16.80
N GLU A 729 11.63 -6.36 17.29
CA GLU A 729 11.93 -6.10 18.70
C GLU A 729 11.13 -4.91 19.26
N GLY A 730 11.06 -3.80 18.51
CA GLY A 730 10.34 -2.60 18.92
C GLY A 730 8.83 -2.79 18.91
N ALA A 731 8.30 -3.53 17.93
CA ALA A 731 6.88 -3.82 17.86
C ALA A 731 6.41 -4.72 19.01
N ARG A 732 7.22 -5.72 19.41
CA ARG A 732 6.96 -6.55 20.58
C ARG A 732 6.84 -5.73 21.87
N LEU A 733 7.64 -4.68 22.02
CA LEU A 733 7.58 -3.78 23.18
C LEU A 733 6.28 -2.95 23.24
N LEU A 734 5.58 -2.76 22.11
CA LEU A 734 4.29 -2.08 22.07
C LEU A 734 3.11 -2.99 22.43
N LEU A 735 3.22 -4.31 22.23
CA LEU A 735 2.11 -5.25 22.40
C LEU A 735 1.39 -5.14 23.76
N PRO A 736 2.07 -5.03 24.91
CA PRO A 736 1.38 -4.86 26.20
C PRO A 736 0.49 -3.61 26.23
N THR A 737 0.92 -2.52 25.61
CA THR A 737 0.13 -1.28 25.51
C THR A 737 -1.01 -1.45 24.51
N VAL A 738 -0.76 -2.09 23.37
CA VAL A 738 -1.80 -2.42 22.37
C VAL A 738 -2.95 -3.19 23.03
N TRP A 739 -2.65 -4.23 23.81
CA TRP A 739 -3.65 -5.03 24.50
C TRP A 739 -4.43 -4.25 25.56
N SER A 740 -3.73 -3.44 26.36
CA SER A 740 -4.33 -2.54 27.36
C SER A 740 -5.23 -1.47 26.72
N TRP A 741 -4.82 -0.96 25.55
CA TRP A 741 -5.56 0.03 24.78
C TRP A 741 -6.80 -0.59 24.15
N LEU A 742 -6.66 -1.72 23.45
CA LEU A 742 -7.78 -2.44 22.83
C LEU A 742 -8.79 -2.92 23.89
N ALA A 743 -8.36 -3.36 25.06
CA ALA A 743 -9.27 -3.72 26.14
C ALA A 743 -10.24 -2.59 26.54
N ARG A 744 -9.84 -1.32 26.37
CA ARG A 744 -10.66 -0.14 26.67
C ARG A 744 -11.38 0.43 25.46
N HIS A 745 -10.76 0.38 24.28
CA HIS A 745 -11.19 1.14 23.09
C HIS A 745 -11.61 0.27 21.91
N ARG A 746 -11.65 -1.06 22.03
CA ARG A 746 -12.02 -2.00 20.95
C ARG A 746 -13.42 -1.82 20.36
N GLU A 747 -14.27 -0.99 20.95
CA GLU A 747 -15.61 -0.70 20.42
C GLU A 747 -15.64 0.60 19.62
N LEU A 748 -14.56 1.40 19.66
CA LEU A 748 -14.45 2.64 18.88
C LEU A 748 -14.11 2.35 17.42
N GLY A 749 -14.63 3.14 16.48
CA GLY A 749 -14.28 3.03 15.06
C GLY A 749 -12.77 3.17 14.80
N GLN A 750 -12.11 4.04 15.58
CA GLN A 750 -10.67 4.29 15.51
C GLN A 750 -9.81 3.09 15.93
N ALA A 751 -10.38 2.05 16.56
CA ALA A 751 -9.64 0.83 16.89
C ALA A 751 -9.15 0.06 15.66
N SER A 752 -9.79 0.26 14.50
CA SER A 752 -9.32 -0.27 13.20
C SER A 752 -7.85 0.09 12.92
N PHE A 753 -7.40 1.30 13.29
CA PHE A 753 -6.01 1.74 13.14
C PHE A 753 -5.01 1.01 14.04
N VAL A 754 -5.47 0.29 15.06
CA VAL A 754 -4.60 -0.52 15.93
C VAL A 754 -4.75 -2.02 15.59
N LEU A 755 -5.97 -2.46 15.30
CA LEU A 755 -6.29 -3.83 14.92
C LEU A 755 -5.65 -4.24 13.59
N ALA A 756 -5.73 -3.39 12.56
CA ALA A 756 -5.17 -3.70 11.25
C ALA A 756 -3.64 -3.96 11.32
N PRO A 757 -2.80 -3.07 11.87
CA PRO A 757 -1.36 -3.32 11.90
C PRO A 757 -0.96 -4.45 12.85
N VAL A 758 -1.67 -4.68 13.96
CA VAL A 758 -1.33 -5.81 14.85
C VAL A 758 -1.66 -7.15 14.21
N LEU A 759 -2.77 -7.26 13.45
CA LEU A 759 -3.14 -8.49 12.75
C LEU A 759 -2.14 -8.84 11.62
N HIS A 760 -1.51 -7.83 11.00
CA HIS A 760 -0.47 -8.01 9.98
C HIS A 760 0.86 -8.53 10.53
N ARG A 761 1.08 -8.56 11.85
CA ARG A 761 2.34 -9.03 12.43
C ARG A 761 2.41 -10.57 12.43
N PRO A 762 3.31 -11.19 11.63
CA PRO A 762 3.50 -12.64 11.62
C PRO A 762 4.15 -13.20 12.89
N GLU A 763 4.86 -12.38 13.66
CA GLU A 763 5.66 -12.77 14.82
C GLU A 763 4.87 -12.90 16.14
N LEU A 764 3.55 -12.72 16.11
CA LEU A 764 2.70 -12.85 17.28
C LEU A 764 2.73 -14.29 17.82
N LEU A 765 2.82 -14.44 19.13
CA LEU A 765 2.66 -15.73 19.79
C LEU A 765 1.21 -16.21 19.67
N ALA A 766 0.98 -17.52 19.81
CA ALA A 766 -0.36 -18.11 19.65
C ALA A 766 -1.44 -17.43 20.53
N ASP A 767 -1.12 -17.14 21.79
CA ASP A 767 -2.05 -16.46 22.71
C ASP A 767 -2.30 -14.99 22.31
N GLU A 768 -1.28 -14.30 21.78
CA GLU A 768 -1.38 -12.92 21.29
C GLU A 768 -2.20 -12.83 20.01
N THR A 769 -2.01 -13.80 19.10
CA THR A 769 -2.85 -13.98 17.92
C THR A 769 -4.30 -14.18 18.33
N ALA A 770 -4.57 -15.08 19.28
CA ALA A 770 -5.92 -15.34 19.76
C ALA A 770 -6.56 -14.07 20.35
N GLN A 771 -5.78 -13.25 21.08
CA GLN A 771 -6.22 -11.98 21.62
C GLN A 771 -6.53 -10.94 20.53
N ALA A 772 -5.66 -10.80 19.52
CA ALA A 772 -5.86 -9.91 18.38
C ALA A 772 -7.11 -10.29 17.56
N VAL A 773 -7.26 -11.58 17.26
CA VAL A 773 -8.41 -12.14 16.56
C VAL A 773 -9.70 -11.91 17.35
N SER A 774 -9.68 -12.17 18.66
CA SER A 774 -10.83 -11.92 19.54
C SER A 774 -11.23 -10.44 19.54
N ALA A 775 -10.27 -9.51 19.67
CA ALA A 775 -10.54 -8.08 19.63
C ALA A 775 -11.09 -7.63 18.26
N ALA A 776 -10.56 -8.16 17.16
CA ALA A 776 -11.02 -7.89 15.81
C ALA A 776 -12.46 -8.38 15.58
N LEU A 777 -12.79 -9.59 16.03
CA LEU A 777 -14.15 -10.15 15.91
C LEU A 777 -15.17 -9.38 16.75
N VAL A 778 -14.80 -8.92 17.96
CA VAL A 778 -15.66 -8.04 18.78
C VAL A 778 -15.89 -6.71 18.08
N TRP A 779 -14.86 -6.10 17.52
CA TRP A 779 -14.99 -4.86 16.76
C TRP A 779 -15.87 -5.05 15.52
N LEU A 780 -15.67 -6.14 14.77
CA LEU A 780 -16.49 -6.48 13.60
C LEU A 780 -17.95 -6.75 13.99
N ALA A 781 -18.25 -7.34 15.15
CA ALA A 781 -19.63 -7.51 15.59
C ALA A 781 -20.40 -6.17 15.70
N LEU A 782 -19.70 -5.06 15.95
CA LEU A 782 -20.28 -3.71 16.03
C LEU A 782 -20.19 -2.95 14.70
N HIS A 783 -19.10 -3.15 13.95
CA HIS A 783 -18.73 -2.31 12.80
C HIS A 783 -18.66 -3.07 11.47
N ALA A 784 -19.12 -4.33 11.38
CA ALA A 784 -19.04 -5.18 10.18
C ALA A 784 -19.79 -4.63 8.95
N SER A 785 -20.57 -3.58 9.08
CA SER A 785 -21.19 -2.90 7.93
C SER A 785 -20.56 -1.57 7.56
N ALA A 786 -19.60 -1.09 8.36
CA ALA A 786 -18.82 0.11 8.08
C ALA A 786 -17.82 -0.17 6.94
N GLN A 787 -17.49 0.85 6.15
CA GLN A 787 -16.51 0.72 5.06
C GLN A 787 -15.09 0.51 5.62
N GLU A 788 -14.86 0.90 6.88
CA GLU A 788 -13.66 0.69 7.71
C GLU A 788 -13.35 -0.77 7.97
N ALA A 789 -14.36 -1.64 7.96
CA ALA A 789 -14.18 -3.04 8.28
C ALA A 789 -13.26 -3.78 7.30
N GLN A 790 -13.13 -3.31 6.05
CA GLN A 790 -12.19 -3.88 5.08
C GLN A 790 -10.74 -3.94 5.61
N PHE A 791 -10.33 -2.94 6.40
CA PHE A 791 -8.96 -2.84 6.92
C PHE A 791 -8.67 -3.83 8.04
N VAL A 792 -9.72 -4.32 8.71
CA VAL A 792 -9.63 -5.37 9.72
C VAL A 792 -9.83 -6.75 9.07
N LEU A 793 -10.78 -6.86 8.13
CA LEU A 793 -11.10 -8.11 7.43
C LEU A 793 -9.93 -8.61 6.58
N ASN A 794 -9.26 -7.73 5.82
CA ASN A 794 -8.16 -8.14 4.95
C ASN A 794 -7.03 -8.86 5.72
N PRO A 795 -6.41 -8.27 6.76
CA PRO A 795 -5.38 -8.97 7.52
C PRO A 795 -5.93 -10.15 8.32
N LEU A 796 -7.15 -10.07 8.85
CA LEU A 796 -7.75 -11.17 9.60
C LEU A 796 -7.92 -12.42 8.71
N LEU A 797 -8.46 -12.26 7.50
CA LEU A 797 -8.66 -13.36 6.55
C LEU A 797 -7.35 -13.93 5.99
N SER A 798 -6.32 -13.09 5.88
CA SER A 798 -5.00 -13.48 5.40
C SER A 798 -4.24 -14.38 6.39
N ARG A 799 -4.69 -14.47 7.64
CA ARG A 799 -4.09 -15.34 8.64
C ARG A 799 -4.43 -16.81 8.38
N THR A 800 -3.38 -17.63 8.30
CA THR A 800 -3.45 -19.09 8.13
C THR A 800 -3.43 -19.85 9.47
N ASP A 801 -3.21 -19.16 10.58
CA ASP A 801 -3.09 -19.72 11.93
C ASP A 801 -4.34 -19.50 12.81
N LEU A 802 -5.48 -19.17 12.19
CA LEU A 802 -6.76 -19.04 12.88
C LEU A 802 -7.26 -20.40 13.38
N ALA A 803 -7.76 -20.43 14.62
CA ALA A 803 -8.55 -21.56 15.09
C ALA A 803 -9.85 -21.70 14.27
N PRO A 804 -10.40 -22.91 14.07
CA PRO A 804 -11.56 -23.15 13.20
C PRO A 804 -12.77 -22.24 13.50
N GLU A 805 -13.11 -22.04 14.78
CA GLU A 805 -14.21 -21.14 15.18
C GLU A 805 -13.91 -19.67 14.85
N GLY A 806 -12.65 -19.25 14.95
CA GLY A 806 -12.22 -17.90 14.59
C GLY A 806 -12.26 -17.66 13.08
N ALA A 807 -11.85 -18.66 12.29
CA ALA A 807 -11.95 -18.66 10.84
C ALA A 807 -13.41 -18.54 10.38
N GLU A 808 -14.31 -19.36 10.95
CA GLU A 808 -15.74 -19.32 10.64
C GLU A 808 -16.35 -17.93 10.91
N LYS A 809 -16.04 -17.31 12.06
CA LYS A 809 -16.52 -15.96 12.38
C LYS A 809 -15.94 -14.89 11.46
N ALA A 810 -14.66 -14.99 11.09
CA ALA A 810 -14.04 -14.06 10.16
C ALA A 810 -14.65 -14.15 8.76
N VAL A 811 -14.88 -15.37 8.27
CA VAL A 811 -15.56 -15.65 6.99
C VAL A 811 -16.99 -15.12 7.03
N SER A 812 -17.75 -15.41 8.09
CA SER A 812 -19.12 -14.90 8.26
C SER A 812 -19.19 -13.37 8.26
N ALA A 813 -18.27 -12.70 8.97
CA ALA A 813 -18.17 -11.24 8.97
C ALA A 813 -17.82 -10.68 7.58
N ALA A 814 -16.92 -11.33 6.85
CA ALA A 814 -16.53 -10.94 5.50
C ALA A 814 -17.70 -11.07 4.51
N LEU A 815 -18.42 -12.20 4.54
CA LEU A 815 -19.60 -12.42 3.70
C LEU A 815 -20.72 -11.42 4.02
N THR A 816 -20.98 -11.16 5.31
CA THR A 816 -21.95 -10.13 5.75
C THR A 816 -21.57 -8.72 5.27
N TRP A 817 -20.28 -8.38 5.31
CA TRP A 817 -19.80 -7.10 4.79
C TRP A 817 -19.98 -7.04 3.26
N LEU A 818 -19.67 -8.13 2.56
CA LEU A 818 -19.82 -8.24 1.11
C LEU A 818 -21.30 -8.08 0.69
N GLU A 819 -22.27 -8.65 1.40
CA GLU A 819 -23.70 -8.44 1.08
C GLU A 819 -24.09 -6.97 0.87
N ARG A 820 -23.43 -6.04 1.57
CA ARG A 820 -23.65 -4.59 1.45
C ARG A 820 -22.68 -3.90 0.50
N HIS A 821 -21.45 -4.39 0.41
CA HIS A 821 -20.34 -3.70 -0.27
C HIS A 821 -19.76 -4.43 -1.48
N THR A 822 -20.32 -5.57 -1.92
CA THR A 822 -19.84 -6.33 -3.12
C THR A 822 -19.78 -5.47 -4.37
N ALA A 823 -20.56 -4.40 -4.46
CA ALA A 823 -20.55 -3.49 -5.60
C ALA A 823 -19.34 -2.52 -5.61
N THR A 824 -18.66 -2.31 -4.48
CA THR A 824 -17.61 -1.29 -4.35
C THR A 824 -16.24 -1.84 -4.75
N GLN A 825 -15.28 -0.96 -5.05
CA GLN A 825 -13.94 -1.40 -5.48
C GLN A 825 -13.20 -2.11 -4.33
N GLU A 826 -13.44 -1.67 -3.10
CA GLU A 826 -12.93 -2.20 -1.81
C GLU A 826 -13.16 -3.68 -1.61
N ALA A 827 -14.27 -4.19 -2.15
CA ALA A 827 -14.57 -5.60 -2.02
C ALA A 827 -13.47 -6.48 -2.59
N GLY A 828 -12.68 -5.99 -3.57
CA GLY A 828 -11.49 -6.70 -4.05
C GLY A 828 -10.52 -7.09 -2.93
N PHE A 829 -10.28 -6.22 -1.94
CA PHE A 829 -9.36 -6.50 -0.82
C PHE A 829 -9.90 -7.47 0.22
N VAL A 830 -11.22 -7.70 0.24
CA VAL A 830 -11.83 -8.71 1.11
C VAL A 830 -11.95 -10.03 0.35
N LEU A 831 -12.29 -9.96 -0.95
CA LEU A 831 -12.45 -11.13 -1.82
C LEU A 831 -11.13 -11.86 -2.07
N GLU A 832 -10.02 -11.15 -2.30
CA GLU A 832 -8.71 -11.78 -2.51
C GLU A 832 -8.31 -12.72 -1.34
N PRO A 833 -8.20 -12.25 -0.08
CA PRO A 833 -7.83 -13.11 1.02
C PRO A 833 -8.92 -14.13 1.34
N LEU A 834 -10.21 -13.81 1.16
CA LEU A 834 -11.30 -14.77 1.36
C LEU A 834 -11.23 -15.95 0.38
N LEU A 835 -11.05 -15.69 -0.91
CA LEU A 835 -10.94 -16.73 -1.95
C LEU A 835 -9.69 -17.60 -1.79
N SER A 836 -8.63 -17.03 -1.22
CA SER A 836 -7.36 -17.71 -0.98
C SER A 836 -7.41 -18.70 0.20
N ARG A 837 -8.48 -18.66 1.00
CA ARG A 837 -8.68 -19.61 2.11
C ARG A 837 -9.03 -21.01 1.61
N THR A 838 -8.35 -22.00 2.15
CA THR A 838 -8.57 -23.43 1.86
C THR A 838 -9.52 -24.12 2.82
N ASP A 839 -9.93 -23.43 3.90
CA ASP A 839 -10.78 -23.95 4.98
C ASP A 839 -12.22 -23.44 4.91
N LEU A 840 -12.65 -22.91 3.76
CA LEU A 840 -14.05 -22.56 3.53
C LEU A 840 -14.91 -23.82 3.44
N ASP A 841 -16.05 -23.83 4.12
CA ASP A 841 -17.10 -24.80 3.85
C ASP A 841 -17.74 -24.53 2.46
N ALA A 842 -18.49 -25.52 1.95
CA ALA A 842 -19.05 -25.47 0.61
C ALA A 842 -20.01 -24.28 0.37
N ASP A 843 -20.81 -23.91 1.38
CA ASP A 843 -21.79 -22.83 1.26
C ASP A 843 -21.10 -21.45 1.30
N SER A 844 -20.12 -21.28 2.19
CA SER A 844 -19.28 -20.08 2.26
C SER A 844 -18.44 -19.90 0.99
N ALA A 845 -17.87 -20.99 0.45
CA ALA A 845 -17.15 -20.98 -0.82
C ALA A 845 -18.04 -20.54 -1.99
N ALA A 846 -19.24 -21.13 -2.12
CA ALA A 846 -20.20 -20.76 -3.15
C ALA A 846 -20.60 -19.27 -3.05
N THR A 847 -20.81 -18.77 -1.83
CA THR A 847 -21.15 -17.35 -1.60
C THR A 847 -19.99 -16.42 -1.97
N ALA A 848 -18.75 -16.77 -1.60
CA ALA A 848 -17.56 -16.00 -1.96
C ALA A 848 -17.32 -15.98 -3.48
N ILE A 849 -17.50 -17.12 -4.16
CA ILE A 849 -17.43 -17.23 -5.63
C ILE A 849 -18.50 -16.35 -6.27
N ALA A 850 -19.75 -16.43 -5.83
CA ALA A 850 -20.85 -15.62 -6.37
C ALA A 850 -20.63 -14.11 -6.17
N ALA A 851 -20.13 -13.70 -4.99
CA ALA A 851 -19.76 -12.32 -4.72
C ALA A 851 -18.61 -11.85 -5.63
N SER A 852 -17.62 -12.71 -5.87
CA SER A 852 -16.47 -12.42 -6.75
C SER A 852 -16.90 -12.22 -8.20
N LEU A 853 -17.75 -13.12 -8.72
CA LEU A 853 -18.29 -13.00 -10.08
C LEU A 853 -19.17 -11.75 -10.23
N THR A 854 -19.97 -11.42 -9.21
CA THR A 854 -20.78 -10.20 -9.18
C THR A 854 -19.90 -8.93 -9.21
N TRP A 855 -18.81 -8.93 -8.43
CA TRP A 855 -17.84 -7.83 -8.40
C TRP A 855 -17.11 -7.70 -9.75
N LEU A 856 -16.65 -8.82 -10.32
CA LEU A 856 -15.99 -8.85 -11.63
C LEU A 856 -16.92 -8.33 -12.73
N GLY A 857 -18.21 -8.65 -12.70
CA GLY A 857 -19.19 -8.10 -13.63
C GLY A 857 -19.20 -6.56 -13.72
N ARG A 858 -18.74 -5.86 -12.67
CA ARG A 858 -18.62 -4.39 -12.64
C ARG A 858 -17.19 -3.89 -12.82
N HIS A 859 -16.20 -4.62 -12.30
CA HIS A 859 -14.83 -4.11 -12.15
C HIS A 859 -13.77 -4.85 -12.99
N VAL A 860 -14.17 -5.80 -13.86
CA VAL A 860 -13.27 -6.63 -14.68
C VAL A 860 -12.29 -5.86 -15.58
N LYS A 861 -12.56 -4.59 -15.90
CA LYS A 861 -11.63 -3.80 -16.74
C LYS A 861 -10.53 -3.09 -15.95
N GLY A 862 -10.62 -3.04 -14.62
CA GLY A 862 -9.59 -2.43 -13.77
C GLY A 862 -8.36 -3.34 -13.59
N GLN A 863 -7.17 -2.75 -13.40
CA GLN A 863 -5.94 -3.51 -13.15
C GLN A 863 -6.07 -4.39 -11.89
N GLU A 864 -6.80 -3.91 -10.87
CA GLU A 864 -7.08 -4.60 -9.60
C GLU A 864 -7.81 -5.93 -9.73
N ALA A 865 -8.56 -6.14 -10.82
CA ALA A 865 -9.31 -7.37 -10.99
C ALA A 865 -8.40 -8.61 -10.99
N ARG A 866 -7.10 -8.45 -11.27
CA ARG A 866 -6.08 -9.50 -11.11
C ARG A 866 -6.06 -10.13 -9.71
N PHE A 867 -6.29 -9.34 -8.66
CA PHE A 867 -6.26 -9.79 -7.26
C PHE A 867 -7.43 -10.69 -6.91
N VAL A 868 -8.56 -10.57 -7.63
CA VAL A 868 -9.72 -11.47 -7.50
C VAL A 868 -9.62 -12.63 -8.50
N LEU A 869 -9.19 -12.37 -9.73
CA LEU A 869 -9.07 -13.38 -10.80
C LEU A 869 -8.02 -14.46 -10.46
N HIS A 870 -6.86 -14.09 -9.92
CA HIS A 870 -5.80 -15.03 -9.59
C HIS A 870 -6.24 -16.11 -8.57
N PRO A 871 -6.77 -15.76 -7.38
CA PRO A 871 -7.26 -16.77 -6.44
C PRO A 871 -8.50 -17.48 -6.96
N LEU A 872 -9.42 -16.80 -7.66
CA LEU A 872 -10.61 -17.44 -8.24
C LEU A 872 -10.25 -18.52 -9.27
N LEU A 873 -9.31 -18.26 -10.18
CA LEU A 873 -8.83 -19.24 -11.15
C LEU A 873 -8.13 -20.44 -10.50
N SER A 874 -7.60 -20.26 -9.29
CA SER A 874 -6.88 -21.30 -8.53
C SER A 874 -7.82 -22.24 -7.77
N ARG A 875 -9.12 -21.92 -7.69
CA ARG A 875 -10.11 -22.75 -6.99
C ARG A 875 -10.46 -24.01 -7.77
N THR A 876 -10.51 -25.15 -7.08
CA THR A 876 -10.87 -26.46 -7.64
C THR A 876 -12.33 -26.83 -7.44
N ASP A 877 -13.07 -26.05 -6.66
CA ASP A 877 -14.47 -26.27 -6.29
C ASP A 877 -15.46 -25.36 -7.05
N LEU A 878 -15.01 -24.78 -8.17
CA LEU A 878 -15.88 -24.07 -9.11
C LEU A 878 -16.81 -25.06 -9.82
N ASP A 879 -18.10 -24.79 -9.81
CA ASP A 879 -19.03 -25.45 -10.73
C ASP A 879 -18.75 -25.03 -12.19
N ALA A 880 -19.32 -25.74 -13.16
CA ALA A 880 -19.06 -25.54 -14.58
C ALA A 880 -19.44 -24.13 -15.07
N ASP A 881 -20.52 -23.54 -14.56
CA ASP A 881 -21.01 -22.23 -14.97
C ASP A 881 -20.12 -21.11 -14.37
N SER A 882 -19.76 -21.25 -13.09
CA SER A 882 -18.83 -20.36 -12.39
C SER A 882 -17.43 -20.40 -13.00
N ALA A 883 -16.95 -21.58 -13.40
CA ALA A 883 -15.70 -21.77 -14.13
C ALA A 883 -15.71 -21.05 -15.49
N ALA A 884 -16.77 -21.25 -16.29
CA ALA A 884 -16.93 -20.58 -17.58
C ALA A 884 -16.96 -19.05 -17.42
N THR A 885 -17.72 -18.54 -16.46
CA THR A 885 -17.82 -17.09 -16.17
C THR A 885 -16.48 -16.52 -15.72
N THR A 886 -15.72 -17.26 -14.91
CA THR A 886 -14.36 -16.86 -14.47
C THR A 886 -13.41 -16.77 -15.66
N VAL A 887 -13.44 -17.75 -16.56
CA VAL A 887 -12.62 -17.76 -17.78
C VAL A 887 -12.99 -16.59 -18.68
N GLU A 888 -14.29 -16.34 -18.89
CA GLU A 888 -14.77 -15.19 -19.67
C GLU A 888 -14.28 -13.86 -19.09
N ALA A 889 -14.48 -13.63 -17.79
CA ALA A 889 -14.00 -12.43 -17.11
C ALA A 889 -12.48 -12.27 -17.22
N THR A 890 -11.73 -13.38 -17.11
CA THR A 890 -10.28 -13.38 -17.27
C THR A 890 -9.85 -12.92 -18.66
N LEU A 891 -10.50 -13.44 -19.70
CA LEU A 891 -10.20 -13.06 -21.08
C LEU A 891 -10.54 -11.60 -21.37
N VAL A 892 -11.66 -11.09 -20.83
CA VAL A 892 -12.03 -9.66 -20.92
C VAL A 892 -10.97 -8.77 -20.25
N TRP A 893 -10.44 -9.18 -19.10
CA TRP A 893 -9.35 -8.45 -18.44
C TRP A 893 -8.07 -8.47 -19.28
N LEU A 894 -7.70 -9.65 -19.82
CA LEU A 894 -6.51 -9.80 -20.67
C LEU A 894 -6.60 -9.00 -21.98
N ASP A 895 -7.79 -8.79 -22.54
CA ASP A 895 -7.97 -7.93 -23.71
C ASP A 895 -7.46 -6.50 -23.47
N HIS A 896 -7.56 -6.01 -22.22
CA HIS A 896 -7.10 -4.67 -21.83
C HIS A 896 -5.67 -4.69 -21.26
N HIS A 897 -5.29 -5.74 -20.53
CA HIS A 897 -4.10 -5.75 -19.67
C HIS A 897 -3.03 -6.79 -20.02
N ALA A 898 -3.19 -7.58 -21.09
CA ALA A 898 -2.23 -8.65 -21.43
C ALA A 898 -0.77 -8.17 -21.63
N ALA A 899 -0.53 -6.88 -21.83
CA ALA A 899 0.80 -6.31 -21.99
C ALA A 899 1.45 -5.83 -20.67
N THR A 900 0.76 -5.88 -19.53
CA THR A 900 1.29 -5.45 -18.22
C THR A 900 2.16 -6.53 -17.60
N GLN A 901 3.14 -6.16 -16.76
CA GLN A 901 4.03 -7.15 -16.13
C GLN A 901 3.23 -8.14 -15.26
N GLU A 902 2.18 -7.67 -14.59
CA GLU A 902 1.41 -8.48 -13.64
C GLU A 902 0.41 -9.44 -14.29
N ALA A 903 0.15 -9.30 -15.60
CA ALA A 903 -0.69 -10.25 -16.34
C ALA A 903 -0.16 -11.69 -16.29
N ARG A 904 1.14 -11.87 -16.00
CA ARG A 904 1.76 -13.20 -15.81
C ARG A 904 1.06 -14.06 -14.76
N PHE A 905 0.58 -13.48 -13.65
CA PHE A 905 -0.05 -14.23 -12.57
C PHE A 905 -1.38 -14.83 -13.02
N VAL A 906 -2.15 -14.05 -13.76
CA VAL A 906 -3.44 -14.45 -14.33
C VAL A 906 -3.24 -15.45 -15.48
N LEU A 907 -2.29 -15.18 -16.38
CA LEU A 907 -1.97 -16.07 -17.51
C LEU A 907 -1.47 -17.44 -17.07
N ASN A 908 -0.66 -17.50 -16.01
CA ASN A 908 -0.15 -18.76 -15.45
C ASN A 908 -1.31 -19.63 -14.95
N ARG A 909 -2.23 -19.05 -14.16
CA ARG A 909 -3.40 -19.78 -13.65
C ARG A 909 -4.38 -20.15 -14.74
N LEU A 910 -4.66 -19.25 -15.68
CA LEU A 910 -5.56 -19.54 -16.80
C LEU A 910 -5.03 -20.69 -17.66
N GLN A 911 -3.75 -20.67 -18.06
CA GLN A 911 -3.17 -21.71 -18.91
C GLN A 911 -3.00 -23.06 -18.20
N SER A 912 -3.00 -23.07 -16.87
CA SER A 912 -2.94 -24.31 -16.09
C SER A 912 -4.30 -25.04 -16.01
N ARG A 913 -5.39 -24.40 -16.44
CA ARG A 913 -6.73 -24.99 -16.43
C ARG A 913 -6.90 -26.01 -17.55
N THR A 914 -7.54 -27.13 -17.22
CA THR A 914 -7.80 -28.24 -18.16
C THR A 914 -9.20 -28.20 -18.79
N ASP A 915 -10.06 -27.30 -18.32
CA ASP A 915 -11.47 -27.14 -18.71
C ASP A 915 -11.71 -25.97 -19.68
N LEU A 916 -10.65 -25.42 -20.29
CA LEU A 916 -10.78 -24.39 -21.31
C LEU A 916 -11.39 -24.96 -22.60
N ASP A 917 -12.43 -24.31 -23.11
CA ASP A 917 -12.91 -24.58 -24.46
C ASP A 917 -11.86 -24.14 -25.51
N PRO A 918 -11.91 -24.65 -26.76
CA PRO A 918 -10.91 -24.33 -27.77
C PRO A 918 -10.76 -22.83 -28.06
N VAL A 919 -11.83 -22.05 -28.01
CA VAL A 919 -11.83 -20.61 -28.31
C VAL A 919 -11.18 -19.82 -27.18
N ALA A 920 -11.52 -20.14 -25.92
CA ALA A 920 -10.89 -19.57 -24.74
C ALA A 920 -9.40 -19.90 -24.69
N SER A 921 -9.06 -21.14 -25.07
CA SER A 921 -7.68 -21.63 -25.14
C SER A 921 -6.84 -20.86 -26.16
N GLU A 922 -7.37 -20.62 -27.36
CA GLU A 922 -6.74 -19.82 -28.41
C GLU A 922 -6.52 -18.36 -27.97
N LYS A 923 -7.52 -17.74 -27.32
CA LYS A 923 -7.38 -16.38 -26.77
C LYS A 923 -6.33 -16.30 -25.66
N ALA A 924 -6.27 -17.28 -24.77
CA ALA A 924 -5.25 -17.34 -23.71
C ALA A 924 -3.82 -17.42 -24.29
N VAL A 925 -3.64 -18.23 -25.33
CA VAL A 925 -2.37 -18.35 -26.08
C VAL A 925 -2.01 -17.03 -26.75
N THR A 926 -2.98 -16.37 -27.39
CA THR A 926 -2.78 -15.06 -28.03
C THR A 926 -2.33 -14.00 -27.02
N SER A 927 -2.97 -13.95 -25.85
CA SER A 927 -2.58 -13.03 -24.77
C SER A 927 -1.21 -13.36 -24.18
N ALA A 928 -0.85 -14.63 -24.06
CA ALA A 928 0.49 -15.05 -23.61
C ALA A 928 1.59 -14.62 -24.59
N LEU A 929 1.37 -14.78 -25.90
CA LEU A 929 2.31 -14.30 -26.92
C LEU A 929 2.43 -12.77 -26.91
N ARG A 930 1.32 -12.04 -26.78
CA ARG A 930 1.32 -10.57 -26.66
C ARG A 930 2.11 -10.10 -25.42
N TRP A 931 2.00 -10.81 -24.30
CA TRP A 931 2.78 -10.52 -23.12
C TRP A 931 4.29 -10.73 -23.38
N LEU A 932 4.64 -11.86 -24.00
CA LEU A 932 6.02 -12.18 -24.34
C LEU A 932 6.63 -11.14 -25.29
N GLU A 933 5.91 -10.63 -26.28
CA GLU A 933 6.42 -9.58 -27.19
C GLU A 933 7.05 -8.37 -26.46
N LYS A 934 6.54 -8.01 -25.27
CA LYS A 934 7.11 -6.93 -24.45
C LYS A 934 8.06 -7.41 -23.35
N HIS A 935 7.81 -8.59 -22.77
CA HIS A 935 8.46 -9.04 -21.54
C HIS A 935 9.37 -10.27 -21.71
N THR A 936 9.68 -10.69 -22.94
CA THR A 936 10.54 -11.87 -23.24
C THR A 936 11.94 -11.78 -22.61
N HIS A 937 12.44 -10.62 -22.21
CA HIS A 937 13.74 -10.49 -21.54
C HIS A 937 13.65 -10.41 -20.02
N THR A 938 12.45 -10.52 -19.45
CA THR A 938 12.28 -10.50 -17.99
C THR A 938 12.55 -11.87 -17.39
N HIS A 939 13.06 -11.93 -16.16
CA HIS A 939 13.25 -13.19 -15.44
C HIS A 939 11.95 -14.01 -15.37
N ASP A 940 10.83 -13.33 -15.10
CA ASP A 940 9.49 -13.89 -14.90
C ASP A 940 8.84 -14.52 -16.15
N ALA A 941 9.47 -14.40 -17.34
CA ALA A 941 8.92 -14.96 -18.58
C ALA A 941 8.97 -16.50 -18.62
N ASP A 942 9.79 -17.12 -17.77
CA ASP A 942 9.89 -18.57 -17.61
C ASP A 942 8.54 -19.24 -17.31
N PHE A 943 7.73 -18.64 -16.42
CA PHE A 943 6.41 -19.16 -16.04
C PHE A 943 5.42 -19.21 -17.21
N VAL A 944 5.47 -18.20 -18.10
CA VAL A 944 4.61 -18.14 -19.28
C VAL A 944 5.13 -19.09 -20.36
N LEU A 945 6.44 -19.10 -20.60
CA LEU A 945 7.08 -19.95 -21.61
C LEU A 945 6.94 -21.44 -21.31
N LYS A 946 7.14 -21.86 -20.04
CA LYS A 946 7.00 -23.27 -19.62
C LYS A 946 5.62 -23.82 -19.96
N LEU A 947 4.57 -23.07 -19.66
CA LEU A 947 3.19 -23.50 -19.91
C LEU A 947 2.88 -23.50 -21.39
N LEU A 948 3.24 -22.44 -22.12
CA LEU A 948 3.02 -22.35 -23.55
C LEU A 948 3.74 -23.47 -24.32
N LEU A 949 5.01 -23.73 -23.99
CA LEU A 949 5.80 -24.82 -24.57
C LEU A 949 5.34 -26.21 -24.12
N SER A 950 4.56 -26.33 -23.05
CA SER A 950 4.06 -27.64 -22.60
C SER A 950 2.83 -28.11 -23.38
N ARG A 951 2.16 -27.20 -24.07
CA ARG A 951 0.94 -27.43 -24.86
C ARG A 951 1.20 -28.24 -26.12
N THR A 952 0.25 -29.10 -26.47
CA THR A 952 0.31 -29.99 -27.65
C THR A 952 -0.72 -29.65 -28.71
N ASP A 953 -1.57 -28.66 -28.44
CA ASP A 953 -2.70 -28.23 -29.26
C ASP A 953 -2.43 -26.92 -30.02
N LEU A 954 -1.19 -26.41 -29.98
CA LEU A 954 -0.77 -25.23 -30.72
C LEU A 954 -0.69 -25.53 -32.21
N ASP A 955 -1.15 -24.60 -33.05
CA ASP A 955 -0.87 -24.65 -34.48
C ASP A 955 0.64 -24.43 -34.75
N PRO A 956 1.15 -24.88 -35.91
CA PRO A 956 2.58 -24.83 -36.21
C PRO A 956 3.20 -23.43 -36.11
N ASP A 957 2.49 -22.38 -36.54
CA ASP A 957 3.02 -21.01 -36.56
C ASP A 957 3.12 -20.45 -35.14
N THR A 958 2.12 -20.73 -34.31
CA THR A 958 2.10 -20.35 -32.88
C THR A 958 3.17 -21.11 -32.08
N ALA A 959 3.34 -22.40 -32.35
CA ALA A 959 4.40 -23.20 -31.73
C ALA A 959 5.80 -22.66 -32.09
N GLU A 960 6.00 -22.26 -33.35
CA GLU A 960 7.25 -21.65 -33.80
C GLU A 960 7.53 -20.31 -33.09
N LYS A 961 6.51 -19.46 -32.91
CA LYS A 961 6.64 -18.22 -32.13
C LYS A 961 7.01 -18.48 -30.68
N ALA A 962 6.36 -19.44 -30.02
CA ALA A 962 6.69 -19.83 -28.64
C ALA A 962 8.13 -20.32 -28.50
N VAL A 963 8.58 -21.15 -29.45
CA VAL A 963 9.98 -21.62 -29.52
C VAL A 963 10.94 -20.46 -29.75
N ALA A 964 10.61 -19.52 -30.65
CA ALA A 964 11.44 -18.34 -30.90
C ALA A 964 11.58 -17.47 -29.64
N SER A 965 10.49 -17.16 -28.95
CA SER A 965 10.52 -16.41 -27.68
C SER A 965 11.34 -17.14 -26.60
N ALA A 966 11.22 -18.47 -26.50
CA ALA A 966 12.01 -19.26 -25.56
C ALA A 966 13.51 -19.18 -25.85
N ARG A 967 13.92 -19.24 -27.14
CA ARG A 967 15.32 -19.07 -27.55
C ARG A 967 15.83 -17.68 -27.19
N THR A 968 15.04 -16.64 -27.45
CA THR A 968 15.38 -15.26 -27.11
C THR A 968 15.57 -15.06 -25.60
N TRP A 969 14.67 -15.62 -24.77
CA TRP A 969 14.82 -15.55 -23.31
C TRP A 969 16.07 -16.31 -22.83
N LEU A 970 16.27 -17.54 -23.32
CA LEU A 970 17.41 -18.38 -22.96
C LEU A 970 18.76 -17.76 -23.34
N ALA A 971 18.83 -17.01 -24.44
CA ALA A 971 20.05 -16.28 -24.82
C ALA A 971 20.59 -15.38 -23.68
N SER A 972 19.72 -14.88 -22.82
CA SER A 972 20.09 -14.02 -21.69
C SER A 972 19.96 -14.69 -20.30
N HIS A 973 19.22 -15.80 -20.17
CA HIS A 973 18.87 -16.39 -18.85
C HIS A 973 19.22 -17.88 -18.70
N HIS A 974 19.88 -18.51 -19.67
CA HIS A 974 20.23 -19.94 -19.61
C HIS A 974 21.18 -20.33 -18.46
N THR A 975 21.76 -19.37 -17.73
CA THR A 975 22.57 -19.63 -16.54
C THR A 975 21.77 -19.56 -15.24
N ASN A 976 20.50 -19.13 -15.28
CA ASN A 976 19.66 -19.03 -14.09
C ASN A 976 19.18 -20.41 -13.64
N GLU A 977 18.93 -20.58 -12.34
CA GLU A 977 18.42 -21.82 -11.77
C GLU A 977 17.13 -22.29 -12.45
N ASP A 978 16.12 -21.41 -12.59
CA ASP A 978 14.80 -21.75 -13.16
C ASP A 978 14.78 -22.03 -14.68
N ALA A 979 15.93 -21.89 -15.37
CA ALA A 979 16.01 -22.11 -16.81
C ALA A 979 15.78 -23.57 -17.22
N ASP A 980 15.92 -24.53 -16.30
CA ASP A 980 15.67 -25.95 -16.55
C ASP A 980 14.23 -26.25 -16.98
N PHE A 981 13.26 -25.50 -16.47
CA PHE A 981 11.84 -25.66 -16.81
C PHE A 981 11.57 -25.26 -18.27
N VAL A 982 12.19 -24.16 -18.73
CA VAL A 982 12.06 -23.68 -20.11
C VAL A 982 12.86 -24.60 -21.04
N LEU A 983 14.10 -24.95 -20.69
CA LEU A 983 14.93 -25.89 -21.45
C LEU A 983 14.24 -27.25 -21.59
N GLY A 984 13.70 -27.81 -20.51
CA GLY A 984 13.01 -29.09 -20.53
C GLY A 984 11.76 -29.07 -21.43
N SER A 985 10.96 -28.00 -21.34
CA SER A 985 9.76 -27.82 -22.17
C SER A 985 10.10 -27.59 -23.65
N LEU A 986 11.17 -26.83 -23.94
CA LEU A 986 11.67 -26.62 -25.30
C LEU A 986 12.21 -27.93 -25.91
N LEU A 987 13.03 -28.67 -25.17
CA LEU A 987 13.55 -29.97 -25.62
C LEU A 987 12.43 -31.00 -25.83
N LYS A 988 11.30 -30.89 -25.13
CA LYS A 988 10.13 -31.74 -25.37
C LYS A 988 9.50 -31.48 -26.74
N GLN A 989 9.45 -30.22 -27.17
CA GLN A 989 8.84 -29.79 -28.44
C GLN A 989 9.72 -30.08 -29.66
N LEU A 990 11.04 -30.05 -29.51
CA LEU A 990 11.96 -30.29 -30.62
C LEU A 990 11.89 -31.75 -31.15
N PRO A 991 12.00 -31.97 -32.47
CA PRO A 991 12.09 -33.31 -33.05
C PRO A 991 13.28 -34.08 -32.46
N ARG A 992 13.12 -35.41 -32.31
CA ARG A 992 14.12 -36.26 -31.63
C ARG A 992 15.48 -36.20 -32.34
N GLY A 993 16.49 -35.67 -31.66
CA GLY A 993 17.86 -35.59 -32.14
C GLY A 993 18.16 -34.36 -33.01
N GLU A 994 17.19 -33.47 -33.21
CA GLU A 994 17.31 -32.25 -34.03
C GLU A 994 17.42 -31.00 -33.14
N THR A 995 18.19 -31.08 -32.05
CA THR A 995 18.43 -29.92 -31.18
C THR A 995 19.48 -28.99 -31.78
N PRO A 996 19.18 -27.68 -31.94
CA PRO A 996 20.15 -26.71 -32.43
C PRO A 996 21.45 -26.67 -31.60
N PRO A 997 22.61 -26.38 -32.22
CA PRO A 997 23.90 -26.32 -31.51
C PRO A 997 23.91 -25.32 -30.34
N GLU A 998 23.27 -24.17 -30.52
CA GLU A 998 23.10 -23.13 -29.50
C GLU A 998 22.41 -23.67 -28.24
N ILE A 999 21.29 -24.39 -28.39
CA ILE A 999 20.56 -24.97 -27.25
C ILE A 999 21.37 -26.08 -26.58
N ARG A 1000 22.14 -26.85 -27.35
CA ARG A 1000 23.04 -27.87 -26.80
C ARG A 1000 24.09 -27.24 -25.88
N GLU A 1001 24.67 -26.11 -26.29
CA GLU A 1001 25.64 -25.37 -25.48
C GLU A 1001 25.00 -24.79 -24.22
N MET A 1002 23.80 -24.19 -24.34
CA MET A 1002 23.05 -23.66 -23.19
C MET A 1002 22.75 -24.75 -22.15
N VAL A 1003 22.30 -25.94 -22.59
CA VAL A 1003 22.06 -27.08 -21.71
C VAL A 1003 23.35 -27.53 -21.03
N ASP A 1004 24.46 -27.61 -21.75
CA ASP A 1004 25.75 -28.02 -21.18
C ASP A 1004 26.24 -27.04 -20.11
N THR A 1005 26.12 -25.73 -20.39
CA THR A 1005 26.48 -24.65 -19.48
C THR A 1005 25.61 -24.68 -18.22
N TRP A 1006 24.28 -24.78 -18.36
CA TRP A 1006 23.36 -24.85 -17.22
C TRP A 1006 23.67 -26.05 -16.32
N VAL A 1007 23.85 -27.24 -16.91
CA VAL A 1007 24.21 -28.45 -16.18
C VAL A 1007 25.57 -28.31 -15.49
N GLY A 1008 26.55 -27.68 -16.14
CA GLY A 1008 27.85 -27.42 -15.54
C GLY A 1008 27.80 -26.54 -14.28
N LEU A 1009 26.87 -25.57 -14.25
CA LEU A 1009 26.71 -24.63 -13.14
C LEU A 1009 25.92 -25.22 -11.97
N HIS A 1010 24.82 -25.94 -12.23
CA HIS A 1010 23.79 -26.22 -11.22
C HIS A 1010 23.73 -27.65 -10.67
N THR A 1011 24.39 -28.62 -11.32
CA THR A 1011 24.22 -30.05 -10.95
C THR A 1011 24.84 -30.50 -9.62
N PRO A 1012 25.76 -29.77 -8.94
CA PRO A 1012 26.13 -30.13 -7.57
C PRO A 1012 25.05 -29.81 -6.53
N GLU A 1013 24.15 -28.86 -6.81
CA GLU A 1013 23.23 -28.26 -5.82
C GLU A 1013 21.75 -28.54 -6.13
N GLN A 1014 21.37 -28.71 -7.40
CA GLN A 1014 19.98 -28.92 -7.83
C GLN A 1014 19.71 -30.34 -8.38
N ASP A 1015 18.47 -30.80 -8.20
CA ASP A 1015 18.01 -32.09 -8.69
C ASP A 1015 17.84 -32.05 -10.23
N PHE A 1016 18.77 -32.70 -10.97
CA PHE A 1016 18.79 -32.83 -12.44
C PHE A 1016 17.60 -33.64 -13.03
N THR A 1017 16.54 -33.83 -12.26
CA THR A 1017 15.45 -34.76 -12.56
C THR A 1017 14.58 -34.35 -13.72
N PHE A 1018 14.14 -33.10 -13.79
CA PHE A 1018 13.22 -32.65 -14.82
C PHE A 1018 13.86 -32.61 -16.22
N LEU A 1019 15.11 -32.15 -16.28
CA LEU A 1019 15.84 -31.94 -17.54
C LEU A 1019 16.46 -33.22 -18.11
N SER A 1020 16.94 -34.15 -17.25
CA SER A 1020 17.68 -35.36 -17.65
C SER A 1020 16.93 -36.24 -18.66
N LYS A 1021 15.61 -36.41 -18.47
CA LYS A 1021 14.76 -37.20 -19.36
C LYS A 1021 14.78 -36.67 -20.80
N TRP A 1022 14.72 -35.35 -20.96
CA TRP A 1022 14.70 -34.70 -22.26
C TRP A 1022 16.08 -34.64 -22.89
N VAL A 1023 17.13 -34.44 -22.10
CA VAL A 1023 18.54 -34.53 -22.53
C VAL A 1023 18.86 -35.90 -23.12
N LEU A 1024 18.44 -36.99 -22.45
CA LEU A 1024 18.62 -38.36 -22.94
C LEU A 1024 17.81 -38.62 -24.22
N ARG A 1025 16.55 -38.16 -24.28
CA ARG A 1025 15.71 -38.28 -25.48
C ARG A 1025 16.31 -37.54 -26.68
N GLN A 1026 16.91 -36.37 -26.45
CA GLN A 1026 17.49 -35.53 -27.50
C GLN A 1026 18.96 -35.86 -27.83
N ARG A 1027 19.54 -36.87 -27.16
CA ARG A 1027 20.92 -37.35 -27.40
C ARG A 1027 21.98 -36.25 -27.22
N LEU A 1028 21.83 -35.42 -26.19
CA LEU A 1028 22.71 -34.27 -25.93
C LEU A 1028 23.95 -34.61 -25.09
N MET A 1029 24.37 -35.87 -25.04
CA MET A 1029 25.42 -36.33 -24.13
C MET A 1029 26.76 -35.61 -24.33
N SER A 1030 27.28 -35.01 -23.26
CA SER A 1030 28.58 -34.32 -23.16
C SER A 1030 29.37 -34.84 -21.93
N PRO A 1031 30.65 -34.48 -21.75
CA PRO A 1031 31.40 -34.80 -20.53
C PRO A 1031 30.73 -34.24 -19.26
N THR A 1032 30.17 -33.03 -19.34
CA THR A 1032 29.49 -32.34 -18.22
C THR A 1032 28.22 -33.08 -17.82
N ILE A 1033 27.33 -33.33 -18.77
CA ILE A 1033 26.07 -34.07 -18.59
C ILE A 1033 26.32 -35.50 -18.10
N TYR A 1034 27.35 -36.16 -18.62
CA TYR A 1034 27.72 -37.50 -18.19
C TYR A 1034 28.10 -37.54 -16.70
N ARG A 1035 28.96 -36.61 -16.25
CA ARG A 1035 29.35 -36.52 -14.84
C ARG A 1035 28.15 -36.18 -13.95
N ALA A 1036 27.30 -35.26 -14.39
CA ALA A 1036 26.06 -34.88 -13.73
C ALA A 1036 25.12 -36.09 -13.52
N LEU A 1037 24.87 -36.87 -14.57
CA LEU A 1037 24.04 -38.08 -14.49
C LEU A 1037 24.60 -39.13 -13.53
N LEU A 1038 25.91 -39.37 -13.56
CA LEU A 1038 26.57 -40.31 -12.64
C LEU A 1038 26.59 -39.80 -11.20
N HIS A 1039 26.69 -38.48 -11.00
CA HIS A 1039 26.57 -37.90 -9.67
C HIS A 1039 25.15 -38.08 -9.13
N TRP A 1040 24.13 -37.67 -9.90
CA TRP A 1040 22.72 -37.83 -9.55
C TRP A 1040 22.35 -39.28 -9.22
N ALA A 1041 22.78 -40.24 -10.04
CA ALA A 1041 22.49 -41.66 -9.84
C ALA A 1041 23.12 -42.22 -8.54
N ARG A 1042 24.26 -41.66 -8.09
CA ARG A 1042 24.92 -42.05 -6.84
C ARG A 1042 24.29 -41.41 -5.61
N THR A 1043 23.65 -40.26 -5.76
CA THR A 1043 22.94 -39.57 -4.67
C THR A 1043 21.47 -40.00 -4.54
N ASN A 1044 20.89 -40.59 -5.59
CA ASN A 1044 19.48 -41.00 -5.66
C ASN A 1044 19.30 -42.52 -5.86
N THR A 1045 19.91 -43.33 -4.98
CA THR A 1045 19.95 -44.80 -5.15
C THR A 1045 18.61 -45.50 -5.03
N ASP A 1046 17.62 -44.85 -4.41
CA ASP A 1046 16.30 -45.42 -4.12
C ASP A 1046 15.19 -44.81 -5.01
N ASN A 1047 15.56 -43.96 -5.98
CA ASN A 1047 14.63 -43.33 -6.90
C ASN A 1047 14.20 -44.31 -8.02
N GLU A 1048 12.90 -44.38 -8.33
CA GLU A 1048 12.35 -45.28 -9.36
C GLU A 1048 12.89 -45.02 -10.77
N ASP A 1049 13.31 -43.78 -11.07
CA ASP A 1049 13.87 -43.37 -12.35
C ASP A 1049 15.36 -43.74 -12.54
N LEU A 1050 16.03 -44.29 -11.51
CA LEU A 1050 17.46 -44.61 -11.53
C LEU A 1050 17.82 -45.52 -12.71
N VAL A 1051 17.13 -46.68 -12.80
CA VAL A 1051 17.39 -47.70 -13.82
C VAL A 1051 17.05 -47.19 -15.23
N PRO A 1052 15.87 -46.56 -15.47
CA PRO A 1052 15.55 -45.93 -16.75
C PRO A 1052 16.56 -44.88 -17.24
N ARG A 1053 17.02 -43.98 -16.37
CA ARG A 1053 17.97 -42.94 -16.75
C ARG A 1053 19.35 -43.51 -17.08
N MET A 1054 19.82 -44.46 -16.27
CA MET A 1054 21.09 -45.13 -16.53
C MET A 1054 21.06 -45.95 -17.82
N ALA A 1055 19.97 -46.65 -18.11
CA ALA A 1055 19.78 -47.34 -19.39
C ALA A 1055 19.85 -46.40 -20.60
N GLY A 1056 19.38 -45.16 -20.46
CA GLY A 1056 19.50 -44.11 -21.48
C GLY A 1056 20.94 -43.72 -21.82
N THR A 1057 21.88 -43.86 -20.87
CA THR A 1057 23.31 -43.54 -21.09
C THR A 1057 24.02 -44.55 -21.99
N GLY A 1058 23.58 -45.81 -22.00
CA GLY A 1058 24.31 -46.92 -22.61
C GLY A 1058 24.57 -46.78 -24.11
N PHE A 1059 23.76 -45.98 -24.83
CA PHE A 1059 23.96 -45.69 -26.26
C PHE A 1059 25.08 -44.71 -26.56
N HIS A 1060 25.43 -43.86 -25.58
CA HIS A 1060 26.33 -42.73 -25.76
C HIS A 1060 27.57 -42.82 -24.88
N VAL A 1061 27.70 -43.90 -24.09
CA VAL A 1061 28.72 -44.03 -23.05
C VAL A 1061 30.13 -44.29 -23.59
N TRP A 1062 30.26 -44.85 -24.81
CA TRP A 1062 31.54 -45.32 -25.35
C TRP A 1062 32.69 -44.30 -25.30
N PRO A 1063 32.50 -43.02 -25.70
CA PRO A 1063 33.55 -42.01 -25.60
C PRO A 1063 34.02 -41.74 -24.16
N TYR A 1064 33.15 -41.95 -23.17
CA TYR A 1064 33.37 -41.61 -21.75
C TYR A 1064 33.97 -42.77 -20.94
N VAL A 1065 33.87 -44.01 -21.43
CA VAL A 1065 34.43 -45.20 -20.78
C VAL A 1065 35.73 -45.70 -21.40
N ARG A 1066 36.38 -44.91 -22.27
CA ARG A 1066 37.69 -45.25 -22.85
C ARG A 1066 38.81 -45.23 -21.82
N THR A 1067 38.67 -44.41 -20.79
CA THR A 1067 39.58 -44.35 -19.64
C THR A 1067 39.09 -45.27 -18.54
N TRP A 1068 40.02 -45.87 -17.79
CA TRP A 1068 39.66 -46.72 -16.64
C TRP A 1068 38.81 -46.00 -15.60
N GLU A 1069 39.08 -44.72 -15.31
CA GLU A 1069 38.30 -43.94 -14.33
C GLU A 1069 36.85 -43.77 -14.77
N GLY A 1070 36.61 -43.33 -16.01
CA GLY A 1070 35.26 -43.21 -16.56
C GLY A 1070 34.52 -44.55 -16.66
N ALA A 1071 35.22 -45.63 -16.99
CA ALA A 1071 34.68 -46.99 -16.96
C ALA A 1071 34.29 -47.45 -15.54
N ARG A 1072 35.18 -47.23 -14.57
CA ARG A 1072 34.95 -47.55 -13.15
C ARG A 1072 33.71 -46.82 -12.62
N ASP A 1073 33.62 -45.52 -12.84
CA ASP A 1073 32.53 -44.70 -12.29
C ASP A 1073 31.18 -45.09 -12.89
N TRP A 1074 31.15 -45.44 -14.18
CA TRP A 1074 29.94 -45.96 -14.84
C TRP A 1074 29.55 -47.35 -14.34
N LEU A 1075 30.49 -48.29 -14.30
CA LEU A 1075 30.27 -49.67 -13.82
C LEU A 1075 29.76 -49.68 -12.38
N ARG A 1076 30.35 -48.86 -11.51
CA ARG A 1076 29.87 -48.69 -10.13
C ARG A 1076 28.43 -48.19 -10.06
N THR A 1077 28.02 -47.34 -10.99
CA THR A 1077 26.63 -46.84 -11.04
C THR A 1077 25.67 -47.90 -11.62
N VAL A 1078 26.15 -48.78 -12.49
CA VAL A 1078 25.41 -49.97 -12.93
C VAL A 1078 25.20 -50.96 -11.77
N GLU A 1079 26.18 -51.11 -10.88
CA GLU A 1079 25.98 -51.89 -9.64
C GLU A 1079 24.88 -51.30 -8.77
N LEU A 1080 24.82 -49.98 -8.60
CA LEU A 1080 23.73 -49.32 -7.86
C LEU A 1080 22.36 -49.60 -8.50
N CYS A 1081 22.28 -49.68 -9.83
CA CYS A 1081 21.04 -50.06 -10.51
C CYS A 1081 20.64 -51.51 -10.21
N LEU A 1082 21.62 -52.42 -10.10
CA LEU A 1082 21.38 -53.81 -9.70
C LEU A 1082 21.00 -53.91 -8.23
N ASP A 1083 21.65 -53.17 -7.33
CA ASP A 1083 21.29 -53.07 -5.91
C ASP A 1083 19.85 -52.56 -5.75
N HIS A 1084 19.45 -51.57 -6.55
CA HIS A 1084 18.08 -51.05 -6.55
C HIS A 1084 17.09 -52.12 -7.03
N ALA A 1085 17.37 -52.79 -8.15
CA ALA A 1085 16.51 -53.85 -8.68
C ALA A 1085 16.38 -55.07 -7.75
N GLU A 1086 17.46 -55.42 -7.03
CA GLU A 1086 17.45 -56.50 -6.02
C GLU A 1086 16.57 -56.13 -4.82
N ARG A 1087 16.58 -54.85 -4.40
CA ARG A 1087 15.81 -54.36 -3.25
C ARG A 1087 14.34 -54.11 -3.56
N HIS A 1088 14.03 -53.51 -4.71
CA HIS A 1088 12.70 -53.00 -5.04
C HIS A 1088 11.96 -53.85 -6.11
N GLY A 1089 12.64 -54.81 -6.75
CA GLY A 1089 12.09 -55.59 -7.84
C GLY A 1089 12.23 -54.93 -9.21
N PRO A 1090 11.51 -55.39 -10.25
CA PRO A 1090 11.60 -54.79 -11.58
C PRO A 1090 11.13 -53.33 -11.54
N PRO A 1091 11.77 -52.41 -12.29
CA PRO A 1091 11.38 -51.01 -12.31
C PRO A 1091 9.92 -50.85 -12.74
N SER A 1092 9.16 -50.04 -12.01
CA SER A 1092 7.77 -49.70 -12.31
C SER A 1092 7.67 -49.11 -13.73
N ASN A 1093 6.75 -49.62 -14.53
CA ASN A 1093 6.30 -49.08 -15.82
C ASN A 1093 7.18 -49.28 -17.07
N VAL A 1094 8.32 -49.99 -17.02
CA VAL A 1094 9.08 -50.30 -18.25
C VAL A 1094 9.73 -51.68 -18.23
N ASN A 1095 9.05 -52.66 -18.83
CA ASN A 1095 9.58 -54.01 -19.08
C ASN A 1095 10.95 -53.93 -19.79
N GLY A 1096 11.92 -54.73 -19.36
CA GLY A 1096 13.21 -54.94 -20.06
C GLY A 1096 14.23 -53.79 -20.10
N VAL A 1097 14.05 -52.69 -19.35
CA VAL A 1097 15.01 -51.56 -19.33
C VAL A 1097 16.34 -51.92 -18.66
N LEU A 1098 16.31 -52.70 -17.59
CA LEU A 1098 17.52 -53.24 -16.97
C LEU A 1098 18.28 -54.13 -17.96
N ASP A 1099 17.58 -54.97 -18.71
CA ASP A 1099 18.18 -55.84 -19.74
C ASP A 1099 18.84 -55.00 -20.84
N ALA A 1100 18.24 -53.87 -21.20
CA ALA A 1100 18.79 -52.93 -22.17
C ALA A 1100 20.09 -52.27 -21.67
N LEU A 1101 20.17 -51.88 -20.39
CA LEU A 1101 21.38 -51.37 -19.76
C LEU A 1101 22.48 -52.44 -19.74
N ILE A 1102 22.17 -53.62 -19.23
CA ILE A 1102 23.13 -54.73 -19.09
C ILE A 1102 23.64 -55.22 -20.45
N SER A 1103 22.79 -55.20 -21.48
CA SER A 1103 23.19 -55.52 -22.85
C SER A 1103 24.33 -54.66 -23.37
N THR A 1104 24.50 -53.43 -22.88
CA THR A 1104 25.61 -52.55 -23.29
C THR A 1104 26.95 -52.96 -22.67
N LEU A 1105 26.96 -53.59 -21.49
CA LEU A 1105 28.19 -54.07 -20.84
C LEU A 1105 28.98 -55.03 -21.72
N ALA A 1106 28.28 -56.02 -22.30
CA ALA A 1106 28.88 -57.03 -23.16
C ALA A 1106 29.43 -56.45 -24.48
N GLN A 1107 28.93 -55.29 -24.92
CA GLN A 1107 29.45 -54.62 -26.13
C GLN A 1107 30.73 -53.84 -25.85
N GLN A 1108 30.73 -53.07 -24.76
CA GLN A 1108 31.77 -52.07 -24.49
C GLN A 1108 32.98 -52.67 -23.75
N PHE A 1109 32.80 -53.64 -22.86
CA PHE A 1109 33.86 -54.14 -21.99
C PHE A 1109 34.33 -55.54 -22.36
N ARG A 1110 35.05 -55.70 -23.48
CA ARG A 1110 35.41 -57.02 -24.04
C ARG A 1110 36.57 -57.72 -23.32
N THR A 1111 37.58 -56.98 -22.87
CA THR A 1111 38.81 -57.52 -22.24
C THR A 1111 39.29 -56.60 -21.10
N GLY A 1112 40.19 -57.11 -20.25
CA GLY A 1112 40.80 -56.35 -19.14
C GLY A 1112 39.93 -56.27 -17.88
N ILE A 1113 40.33 -55.41 -16.93
CA ILE A 1113 39.69 -55.31 -15.59
C ILE A 1113 38.21 -54.91 -15.69
N GLY A 1114 37.86 -54.00 -16.60
CA GLY A 1114 36.46 -53.61 -16.82
C GLY A 1114 35.60 -54.73 -17.36
N ALA A 1115 36.17 -55.69 -18.12
CA ALA A 1115 35.45 -56.87 -18.57
C ALA A 1115 35.14 -57.82 -17.42
N ALA A 1116 36.09 -58.04 -16.50
CA ALA A 1116 35.86 -58.86 -15.31
C ALA A 1116 34.75 -58.27 -14.42
N TRP A 1117 34.75 -56.95 -14.23
CA TRP A 1117 33.70 -56.28 -13.45
C TRP A 1117 32.33 -56.29 -14.15
N ALA A 1118 32.30 -56.08 -15.47
CA ALA A 1118 31.10 -56.26 -16.26
C ALA A 1118 30.53 -57.68 -16.16
N ASP A 1119 31.41 -58.69 -16.09
CA ASP A 1119 31.05 -60.10 -15.91
C ASP A 1119 30.46 -60.37 -14.51
N ASP A 1120 30.92 -59.69 -13.47
CA ASP A 1120 30.31 -59.73 -12.12
C ASP A 1120 28.90 -59.09 -12.13
N CYS A 1121 28.74 -57.95 -12.80
CA CYS A 1121 27.42 -57.31 -13.00
C CYS A 1121 26.47 -58.24 -13.79
N LEU A 1122 26.96 -58.90 -14.84
CA LEU A 1122 26.20 -59.88 -15.63
C LEU A 1122 25.80 -61.08 -14.79
N ARG A 1123 26.67 -61.58 -13.91
CA ARG A 1123 26.36 -62.68 -12.99
C ARG A 1123 25.20 -62.33 -12.05
N ARG A 1124 25.22 -61.13 -11.47
CA ARG A 1124 24.11 -60.61 -10.64
C ARG A 1124 22.81 -60.48 -11.43
N TRP A 1125 22.88 -59.85 -12.62
CA TRP A 1125 21.71 -59.69 -13.50
C TRP A 1125 21.06 -61.02 -13.89
N ILE A 1126 21.85 -62.03 -14.27
CA ILE A 1126 21.34 -63.36 -14.65
C ILE A 1126 20.62 -64.06 -13.48
N ALA A 1127 21.07 -63.83 -12.24
CA ALA A 1127 20.45 -64.40 -11.05
C ALA A 1127 19.07 -63.80 -10.73
N LEU A 1128 18.77 -62.58 -11.21
CA LEU A 1128 17.46 -61.95 -11.01
C LEU A 1128 16.34 -62.78 -11.67
N PRO A 1129 15.23 -63.06 -10.99
CA PRO A 1129 14.16 -63.89 -11.53
C PRO A 1129 13.37 -63.21 -12.66
N PHE A 1130 13.42 -61.88 -12.75
CA PHE A 1130 12.71 -61.05 -13.71
C PHE A 1130 13.59 -60.48 -14.84
N SER A 1131 14.88 -60.85 -14.91
CA SER A 1131 15.73 -60.44 -16.05
C SER A 1131 15.42 -61.25 -17.32
N MET A 1132 15.87 -60.74 -18.47
CA MET A 1132 15.65 -61.34 -19.80
C MET A 1132 14.16 -61.33 -20.21
N ASP A 1133 13.55 -60.15 -20.13
CA ASP A 1133 12.15 -59.94 -20.48
C ASP A 1133 11.92 -60.14 -22.00
N PRO A 1134 11.05 -61.10 -22.42
CA PRO A 1134 10.80 -61.41 -23.82
C PRO A 1134 10.04 -60.30 -24.59
N THR A 1135 9.56 -59.26 -23.90
CA THR A 1135 8.89 -58.12 -24.55
C THR A 1135 9.88 -57.06 -25.05
N VAL A 1136 11.15 -57.12 -24.64
CA VAL A 1136 12.19 -56.16 -25.05
C VAL A 1136 13.40 -56.90 -25.63
N PHE A 1137 13.74 -56.55 -26.87
CA PHE A 1137 14.85 -57.17 -27.59
C PHE A 1137 15.89 -56.13 -28.01
N ARG A 1138 17.16 -56.39 -27.70
CA ARG A 1138 18.31 -55.68 -28.28
C ARG A 1138 19.32 -56.68 -28.80
N HIS A 1139 19.75 -56.46 -30.04
CA HIS A 1139 20.71 -57.30 -30.74
C HIS A 1139 22.08 -57.31 -30.04
N ASN A 1140 22.49 -58.44 -29.46
CA ASN A 1140 23.86 -58.60 -29.00
C ASN A 1140 24.30 -60.08 -28.86
N ASP A 1141 24.91 -60.66 -29.89
CA ASP A 1141 25.43 -62.03 -29.84
C ASP A 1141 26.47 -62.24 -28.72
N GLY A 1142 27.20 -61.18 -28.37
CA GLY A 1142 28.24 -61.22 -27.33
C GLY A 1142 27.70 -61.46 -25.92
N ILE A 1143 26.45 -61.10 -25.63
CA ILE A 1143 25.86 -61.35 -24.30
C ILE A 1143 25.57 -62.83 -24.09
N VAL A 1144 25.16 -63.56 -25.14
CA VAL A 1144 24.81 -64.98 -25.06
C VAL A 1144 26.05 -65.82 -24.76
N SER A 1145 27.15 -65.59 -25.49
CA SER A 1145 28.42 -66.29 -25.25
C SER A 1145 28.99 -65.99 -23.86
N ARG A 1146 28.82 -64.75 -23.35
CA ARG A 1146 29.24 -64.38 -21.99
C ARG A 1146 28.37 -65.04 -20.91
N CYS A 1147 27.05 -65.04 -21.08
CA CYS A 1147 26.14 -65.76 -20.20
C CYS A 1147 26.52 -67.25 -20.13
N HIS A 1148 26.83 -67.86 -21.28
CA HIS A 1148 27.29 -69.25 -21.33
C HIS A 1148 28.58 -69.46 -20.54
N ALA A 1149 29.60 -68.62 -20.75
CA ALA A 1149 30.85 -68.70 -20.00
C ALA A 1149 30.62 -68.53 -18.48
N LEU A 1150 29.75 -67.61 -18.07
CA LEU A 1150 29.44 -67.36 -16.66
C LEU A 1150 28.73 -68.55 -16.00
N LEU A 1151 27.79 -69.19 -16.70
CA LEU A 1151 27.12 -70.40 -16.22
C LEU A 1151 28.07 -71.61 -16.08
N LEU A 1152 29.17 -71.63 -16.84
CA LEU A 1152 30.22 -72.63 -16.73
C LEU A 1152 31.26 -72.30 -15.65
N SER A 1153 31.49 -71.02 -15.35
CA SER A 1153 32.54 -70.52 -14.46
C SER A 1153 32.32 -70.78 -12.95
N GLY A 1154 31.18 -71.35 -12.55
CA GLY A 1154 30.80 -71.63 -11.16
C GLY A 1154 29.90 -70.56 -10.52
N GLY A 1155 29.17 -70.94 -9.46
CA GLY A 1155 28.26 -70.04 -8.72
C GLY A 1155 26.76 -70.29 -8.91
N PHE A 1156 26.36 -71.19 -9.82
CA PHE A 1156 24.97 -71.61 -10.02
C PHE A 1156 24.86 -73.13 -9.97
N ASP A 1157 23.83 -73.65 -9.31
CA ASP A 1157 23.60 -75.09 -9.25
C ASP A 1157 23.06 -75.64 -10.60
N ARG A 1158 22.84 -76.96 -10.68
CA ARG A 1158 22.36 -77.58 -11.93
C ARG A 1158 20.92 -77.14 -12.29
N ALA A 1159 20.07 -76.91 -11.30
CA ALA A 1159 18.67 -76.52 -11.50
C ALA A 1159 18.56 -75.03 -11.89
N GLU A 1160 19.33 -74.17 -11.24
CA GLU A 1160 19.46 -72.73 -11.56
C GLU A 1160 19.99 -72.53 -12.97
N ARG A 1161 21.07 -73.24 -13.35
CA ARG A 1161 21.59 -73.18 -14.73
C ARG A 1161 20.54 -73.58 -15.76
N ALA A 1162 19.76 -74.64 -15.50
CA ALA A 1162 18.70 -75.04 -16.40
C ALA A 1162 17.58 -73.97 -16.51
N ARG A 1163 17.18 -73.35 -15.40
CA ARG A 1163 16.17 -72.27 -15.38
C ARG A 1163 16.66 -71.02 -16.11
N ILE A 1164 17.89 -70.60 -15.85
CA ILE A 1164 18.53 -69.45 -16.50
C ILE A 1164 18.66 -69.70 -18.00
N THR A 1165 19.17 -70.85 -18.42
CA THR A 1165 19.30 -71.19 -19.85
C THR A 1165 17.93 -71.22 -20.55
N ALA A 1166 16.89 -71.72 -19.89
CA ALA A 1166 15.53 -71.70 -20.44
C ALA A 1166 14.99 -70.27 -20.61
N ARG A 1167 15.25 -69.38 -19.65
CA ARG A 1167 14.93 -67.94 -19.75
C ARG A 1167 15.71 -67.26 -20.87
N LEU A 1168 17.03 -67.45 -20.93
CA LEU A 1168 17.91 -66.93 -21.98
C LEU A 1168 17.44 -67.37 -23.37
N ARG A 1169 17.07 -68.65 -23.52
CA ARG A 1169 16.51 -69.20 -24.76
C ARG A 1169 15.19 -68.52 -25.14
N THR A 1170 14.29 -68.35 -24.17
CA THR A 1170 12.97 -67.71 -24.40
C THR A 1170 13.15 -66.26 -24.81
N TRP A 1171 14.09 -65.54 -24.17
CA TRP A 1171 14.43 -64.17 -24.51
C TRP A 1171 15.03 -64.06 -25.92
N VAL A 1172 16.03 -64.87 -26.27
CA VAL A 1172 16.61 -64.85 -27.63
C VAL A 1172 15.60 -65.26 -28.70
N ALA A 1173 14.69 -66.19 -28.40
CA ALA A 1173 13.60 -66.58 -29.30
C ALA A 1173 12.58 -65.47 -29.57
N SER A 1174 12.49 -64.47 -28.68
CA SER A 1174 11.64 -63.28 -28.86
C SER A 1174 12.28 -62.20 -29.75
N TRP A 1175 13.56 -62.32 -30.09
CA TRP A 1175 14.27 -61.35 -30.91
C TRP A 1175 13.81 -61.43 -32.39
N PRO A 1176 13.87 -60.32 -33.15
CA PRO A 1176 13.56 -60.31 -34.59
C PRO A 1176 14.38 -61.33 -35.36
N ALA A 1177 13.79 -61.96 -36.38
CA ALA A 1177 14.48 -62.94 -37.22
C ALA A 1177 15.59 -62.25 -38.04
N HIS A 1178 16.82 -62.36 -37.55
CA HIS A 1178 18.05 -61.90 -38.20
C HIS A 1178 19.09 -63.03 -38.11
N GLU A 1179 19.92 -63.20 -39.14
CA GLU A 1179 20.85 -64.33 -39.30
C GLU A 1179 21.69 -64.61 -38.03
N ARG A 1180 22.18 -63.55 -37.40
CA ARG A 1180 22.91 -63.56 -36.11
C ARG A 1180 22.08 -64.02 -34.91
N ASN A 1181 20.81 -63.59 -34.81
CA ASN A 1181 19.92 -63.99 -33.71
C ASN A 1181 19.52 -65.47 -33.85
N THR A 1182 19.32 -65.94 -35.08
CA THR A 1182 19.08 -67.37 -35.36
C THR A 1182 20.30 -68.21 -35.00
N ALA A 1183 21.52 -67.71 -35.26
CA ALA A 1183 22.75 -68.37 -34.85
C ALA A 1183 22.91 -68.40 -33.32
N ALA A 1184 22.57 -67.33 -32.60
CA ALA A 1184 22.58 -67.29 -31.14
C ALA A 1184 21.58 -68.28 -30.52
N LEU A 1185 20.37 -68.39 -31.08
CA LEU A 1185 19.38 -69.37 -30.64
C LEU A 1185 19.83 -70.80 -30.91
N ALA A 1186 20.38 -71.05 -32.11
CA ALA A 1186 20.95 -72.36 -32.46
C ALA A 1186 22.14 -72.74 -31.55
N TYR A 1187 22.97 -71.76 -31.17
CA TYR A 1187 24.06 -71.95 -30.22
C TYR A 1187 23.56 -72.34 -28.82
N ILE A 1188 22.53 -71.67 -28.31
CA ILE A 1188 21.89 -72.04 -27.03
C ILE A 1188 21.34 -73.46 -27.09
N ASP A 1189 20.62 -73.78 -28.18
CA ASP A 1189 20.01 -75.10 -28.39
C ASP A 1189 21.04 -76.22 -28.52
N ALA A 1190 22.19 -75.95 -29.14
CA ALA A 1190 23.24 -76.93 -29.37
C ALA A 1190 24.20 -77.11 -28.19
N HIS A 1191 24.42 -76.08 -27.36
CA HIS A 1191 25.55 -76.06 -26.42
C HIS A 1191 25.18 -75.75 -24.97
N MET A 1192 24.00 -75.18 -24.68
CA MET A 1192 23.63 -74.77 -23.33
C MET A 1192 22.50 -75.60 -22.71
N LEU A 1193 21.65 -76.24 -23.52
CA LEU A 1193 20.60 -77.14 -23.05
C LEU A 1193 21.13 -78.58 -22.87
N PRO A 1194 20.59 -79.35 -21.91
CA PRO A 1194 20.90 -80.78 -21.82
C PRO A 1194 20.45 -81.51 -23.11
N PRO A 1195 21.16 -82.57 -23.55
CA PRO A 1195 20.79 -83.30 -24.76
C PRO A 1195 19.37 -83.87 -24.61
N ARG A 1196 18.55 -83.75 -25.68
CA ARG A 1196 17.19 -84.31 -25.72
C ARG A 1196 17.23 -85.80 -25.32
N PRO A 1197 16.35 -86.29 -24.43
CA PRO A 1197 16.21 -87.72 -24.22
C PRO A 1197 15.74 -88.37 -25.54
N GLY A 1198 16.42 -89.46 -25.93
CA GLY A 1198 16.06 -90.26 -27.10
C GLY A 1198 14.65 -90.84 -27.00
N PRO A 1199 14.06 -91.27 -28.13
CA PRO A 1199 12.71 -91.81 -28.14
C PRO A 1199 12.62 -93.08 -27.26
N PRO A 1200 11.52 -93.26 -26.51
CA PRO A 1200 11.33 -94.46 -25.69
C PRO A 1200 11.25 -95.73 -26.56
N PRO A 1201 11.61 -96.91 -26.01
CA PRO A 1201 11.67 -98.16 -26.76
C PRO A 1201 10.29 -98.62 -27.26
N PRO A 1202 10.24 -99.41 -28.36
CA PRO A 1202 9.00 -99.75 -29.05
C PRO A 1202 8.11 -100.70 -28.22
N HIS A 1203 6.81 -100.40 -28.18
CA HIS A 1203 5.79 -101.32 -27.68
C HIS A 1203 5.62 -102.54 -28.61
N PRO A 1204 5.31 -103.73 -28.05
CA PRO A 1204 4.96 -104.91 -28.84
C PRO A 1204 3.61 -104.73 -29.57
N ALA A 1205 3.53 -105.36 -30.74
CA ALA A 1205 2.47 -105.26 -31.75
C ALA A 1205 1.07 -105.80 -31.30
N PRO A 1206 -0.02 -105.43 -32.01
CA PRO A 1206 -1.37 -105.36 -31.46
C PRO A 1206 -2.23 -106.62 -31.66
N ALA A 1207 -3.28 -106.75 -30.86
CA ALA A 1207 -4.44 -107.62 -31.12
C ALA A 1207 -5.73 -106.76 -31.18
N PRO A 1208 -6.78 -107.22 -31.89
CA PRO A 1208 -7.62 -106.37 -32.74
C PRO A 1208 -8.82 -105.71 -32.05
N ARG A 1209 -9.28 -104.60 -32.64
CA ARG A 1209 -10.46 -103.80 -32.26
C ARG A 1209 -11.77 -104.62 -32.28
N PRO A 1210 -12.72 -104.26 -31.40
CA PRO A 1210 -14.14 -104.21 -31.75
C PRO A 1210 -14.67 -102.76 -31.68
N GLY A 1211 -15.79 -102.56 -32.36
CA GLY A 1211 -16.34 -101.28 -32.81
C GLY A 1211 -17.09 -100.43 -31.77
N PRO A 1212 -17.80 -99.39 -32.24
CA PRO A 1212 -18.23 -98.27 -31.40
C PRO A 1212 -19.57 -98.55 -30.71
N PRO A 1213 -19.78 -98.04 -29.49
CA PRO A 1213 -21.11 -97.82 -28.93
C PRO A 1213 -21.42 -96.32 -28.69
N PRO A 1214 -22.70 -95.98 -28.47
CA PRO A 1214 -23.36 -94.79 -29.01
C PRO A 1214 -23.39 -93.57 -28.07
N PRO A 1215 -23.87 -92.40 -28.53
CA PRO A 1215 -23.91 -91.17 -27.76
C PRO A 1215 -25.12 -91.14 -26.82
N ARG A 1216 -24.99 -90.47 -25.67
CA ARG A 1216 -26.08 -89.97 -24.79
C ARG A 1216 -25.52 -89.35 -23.50
N PRO A 1217 -26.29 -88.55 -22.74
CA PRO A 1217 -27.01 -87.34 -23.13
C PRO A 1217 -26.68 -86.18 -22.17
N ALA A 1218 -27.18 -84.98 -22.48
CA ALA A 1218 -27.09 -83.78 -21.66
C ALA A 1218 -27.79 -83.89 -20.30
N LEU A 1219 -27.29 -83.11 -19.32
CA LEU A 1219 -27.98 -82.29 -18.29
C LEU A 1219 -27.13 -82.18 -17.00
N PRO A 1220 -27.33 -81.16 -16.13
CA PRO A 1220 -27.79 -79.80 -16.34
C PRO A 1220 -26.84 -78.74 -15.72
N ALA A 1221 -27.15 -77.48 -15.99
CA ALA A 1221 -26.46 -76.28 -15.52
C ALA A 1221 -26.36 -76.18 -13.98
N LEU A 1222 -25.19 -75.72 -13.52
CA LEU A 1222 -24.98 -75.17 -12.17
C LEU A 1222 -24.68 -73.66 -12.30
N PRO A 1223 -25.08 -72.84 -11.31
CA PRO A 1223 -25.24 -71.39 -11.43
C PRO A 1223 -23.91 -70.62 -11.27
N PRO A 1224 -23.90 -69.32 -11.60
CA PRO A 1224 -22.69 -68.51 -11.63
C PRO A 1224 -22.14 -68.25 -10.23
N LEU A 1225 -20.81 -68.38 -10.09
CA LEU A 1225 -20.04 -67.89 -8.95
C LEU A 1225 -20.08 -66.35 -8.92
N PRO A 1226 -20.56 -65.72 -7.83
CA PRO A 1226 -20.38 -64.29 -7.58
C PRO A 1226 -18.98 -63.97 -7.01
N PRO A 1227 -18.55 -62.71 -7.07
CA PRO A 1227 -17.16 -62.28 -6.97
C PRO A 1227 -16.63 -62.25 -5.53
N PRO A 1228 -15.31 -62.27 -5.30
CA PRO A 1228 -14.75 -61.93 -3.99
C PRO A 1228 -14.89 -60.41 -3.74
N ARG A 1229 -15.66 -60.06 -2.69
CA ARG A 1229 -15.63 -58.77 -1.95
C ARG A 1229 -14.42 -58.81 -1.00
N SER A 1230 -13.49 -57.84 -0.91
CA SER A 1230 -13.54 -56.39 -0.61
C SER A 1230 -13.77 -56.06 0.88
N GLU A 1231 -12.66 -55.90 1.61
CA GLU A 1231 -12.43 -55.15 2.87
C GLU A 1231 -10.95 -54.71 2.77
N GLU A 1232 -10.53 -53.44 2.75
CA GLU A 1232 -10.66 -52.32 3.70
C GLU A 1232 -10.10 -52.57 5.12
N GLY A 1233 -9.12 -51.73 5.51
CA GLY A 1233 -8.66 -51.49 6.88
C GLY A 1233 -7.79 -52.61 7.47
N GLY A 1234 -6.48 -52.46 7.65
CA GLY A 1234 -5.78 -51.34 8.27
C GLY A 1234 -5.55 -51.64 9.76
N ARG A 1235 -4.28 -51.85 10.17
CA ARG A 1235 -3.69 -51.51 11.49
C ARG A 1235 -2.32 -52.19 11.70
N THR A 1236 -1.24 -51.42 11.70
CA THR A 1236 -0.53 -50.75 12.83
C THR A 1236 0.44 -51.66 13.59
N GLY A 1237 1.72 -51.28 13.59
CA GLY A 1237 2.46 -50.90 14.81
C GLY A 1237 3.47 -52.00 15.17
N SER A 1238 4.63 -51.79 15.78
CA SER A 1238 5.20 -50.66 16.52
C SER A 1238 6.64 -51.03 16.88
N GLY A 1239 7.47 -50.04 17.20
CA GLY A 1239 8.61 -50.21 18.08
C GLY A 1239 9.52 -48.98 18.04
N GLY A 1240 9.49 -48.05 18.98
CA GLY A 1240 8.69 -47.97 20.20
C GLY A 1240 9.31 -46.96 21.18
N GLU A 1241 8.44 -46.28 21.92
CA GLU A 1241 8.55 -45.65 23.25
C GLU A 1241 7.13 -45.07 23.48
N GLU A 1242 6.35 -45.26 24.54
CA GLU A 1242 6.54 -45.77 25.90
C GLU A 1242 5.14 -46.19 26.48
N LYS A 1243 5.12 -46.73 27.71
CA LYS A 1243 4.09 -47.56 28.38
C LYS A 1243 2.76 -46.88 28.80
N GLY A 1244 1.69 -47.69 28.92
CA GLY A 1244 0.73 -47.61 30.05
C GLY A 1244 -0.70 -48.14 29.83
N ARG A 1245 -1.01 -49.33 30.41
CA ARG A 1245 -2.26 -49.80 31.09
C ARG A 1245 -3.63 -49.64 30.37
N GLU A 1246 -4.68 -50.45 30.53
CA GLU A 1246 -5.11 -51.63 31.29
C GLU A 1246 -6.53 -51.97 30.75
N GLU A 1247 -6.86 -53.26 30.58
CA GLU A 1247 -8.17 -53.90 30.91
C GLU A 1247 -9.54 -53.27 30.47
N GLU A 1248 -10.65 -53.97 30.21
CA GLU A 1248 -11.13 -55.35 30.09
C GLU A 1248 -12.64 -55.25 29.73
N GLY A 1249 -13.31 -56.36 29.39
CA GLY A 1249 -14.77 -56.51 29.56
C GLY A 1249 -15.65 -56.38 28.29
N ARG A 1250 -16.04 -57.42 27.54
CA ARG A 1250 -16.80 -58.67 27.81
C ARG A 1250 -18.31 -58.52 27.50
N GLU A 1251 -18.85 -59.59 26.88
CA GLU A 1251 -20.27 -59.95 26.64
C GLU A 1251 -20.96 -59.28 25.43
N GLY A 1252 -21.68 -59.96 24.54
CA GLY A 1252 -22.11 -61.34 24.41
C GLY A 1252 -23.48 -61.40 23.73
N LYS A 1253 -23.62 -62.22 22.66
CA LYS A 1253 -24.89 -62.75 22.06
C LYS A 1253 -25.83 -61.69 21.45
N THR A 1254 -26.39 -61.81 20.24
CA THR A 1254 -27.31 -62.80 19.62
C THR A 1254 -27.77 -62.10 18.31
N ALA A 1255 -28.24 -62.66 17.20
CA ALA A 1255 -28.74 -63.97 16.80
C ALA A 1255 -28.79 -64.03 15.25
N ALA A 1256 -28.63 -65.26 14.73
CA ALA A 1256 -29.30 -65.90 13.58
C ALA A 1256 -29.60 -65.08 12.29
N ALA A 1257 -29.24 -65.56 11.10
CA ALA A 1257 -28.45 -66.71 10.65
C ALA A 1257 -27.94 -66.40 9.23
#